data_AF-A0AAF3E8T1-F1
#
_entry.id   AF-A0AAF3E8T1-F1
#
_cell.length_a   1.000
_cell.length_b   1.000
_cell.length_c   1.000
_cell.angle_alpha   90.00
_cell.angle_beta   90.00
_cell.angle_gamma   90.00
#
_symmetry.space_group_name_H-M   'P 1'
#
loop_
_entity.id
_entity.type
_entity.pdbx_description
1 polymer ?
#
loop_
_entity_poly.entity_id
_entity_poly.type
_entity_poly.pdbx_seq_one_letter_code
_entity_poly.pdbx_strand_id
1 'polypeptide(L)'
;MTSIELIEQLRVVGLQFSACLEQEREKRKEHALIMIPQEGAGFELAVPQEKAERTEGSETEGFLASNDGKPSGQMTKNRDDQVMNTAGGYVFAVSDETRVRRFLILGTSGGTFYASEKELTMDNLAALIAIIEKGSATMILHELREISLAGRNPKQDPLMFALALCARYRVCDVNKTHADLSNLYTAYLKAMHKAALSLVNEVCRIPTHLFAFVEYCELISRETAANPAQKSTGWGRSLRETICNWYTSKSPKQLAQAVTKYGQRGGWSHRDLFRLSHPKVPVSADDPSLLELQQIYHYIVKGTLKTRKRRLSAVEQAEQQPANTYTSDQMDRENDSEALDLIETFKSLSQETPENDVVDAIKKKGLVREHIPSQHLNSVSIWEALLEKMPMTAMLRNLSKMQALDMLKGTKITELCDKLTDEAAIRVSRVHPIQILIAHHMYSQGRGDKGKLTWRPNPTIENALEKAFYASFKNVEATGKRFCFAFDVSSSMNSSVSGSSITNRKASVAMGMIGLRTEENVEVVAFCDQLTEIPFDKSWTLEQTCNYFDRLDFGSTDCAQPMIWARENRKDIDCFMVFTDNETYFGEVHPYEALQKYRESSGIADAKLIVLGMTSTGFTIADPNDAGMLDICGFDAAIPELVASFVKGLL
;
A
#
# COMPACT_ATOMS: atom_id res chain seq x y z
N MET A 1 -13.85 -22.55 10.07
CA MET A 1 -13.59 -21.30 10.79
C MET A 1 -13.30 -20.23 9.77
N THR A 2 -13.96 -19.08 9.89
CA THR A 2 -13.68 -17.91 9.03
C THR A 2 -12.36 -17.24 9.46
N SER A 3 -11.81 -16.38 8.61
CA SER A 3 -10.61 -15.58 8.95
C SER A 3 -10.85 -14.67 10.14
N ILE A 4 -12.05 -14.06 10.24
CA ILE A 4 -12.47 -13.22 11.36
C ILE A 4 -12.47 -14.00 12.67
N GLU A 5 -13.05 -15.21 12.68
CA GLU A 5 -13.04 -16.06 13.89
C GLU A 5 -11.62 -16.41 14.34
N LEU A 6 -10.68 -16.59 13.41
CA LEU A 6 -9.28 -16.84 13.73
C LEU A 6 -8.56 -15.59 14.27
N ILE A 7 -8.89 -14.41 13.77
CA ILE A 7 -8.40 -13.13 14.30
C ILE A 7 -8.92 -12.92 15.74
N GLU A 8 -10.19 -13.21 16.01
CA GLU A 8 -10.73 -13.11 17.37
C GLU A 8 -10.11 -14.15 18.32
N GLN A 9 -9.86 -15.37 17.87
CA GLN A 9 -9.10 -16.35 18.66
C GLN A 9 -7.68 -15.86 18.98
N LEU A 10 -7.01 -15.26 17.99
CA LEU A 10 -5.70 -14.65 18.19
C LEU A 10 -5.76 -13.52 19.23
N ARG A 11 -6.81 -12.68 19.20
CA ARG A 11 -7.03 -11.61 20.19
C ARG A 11 -7.07 -12.16 21.60
N VAL A 12 -7.84 -13.22 21.85
CA VAL A 12 -7.97 -13.83 23.18
C VAL A 12 -6.63 -14.36 23.67
N VAL A 13 -5.92 -15.12 22.84
CA VAL A 13 -4.61 -15.71 23.22
C VAL A 13 -3.53 -14.62 23.37
N GLY A 14 -3.58 -13.58 22.53
CA GLY A 14 -2.71 -12.41 22.60
C GLY A 14 -2.87 -11.65 23.91
N LEU A 15 -4.11 -11.33 24.32
CA LEU A 15 -4.38 -10.66 25.60
C LEU A 15 -3.90 -11.48 26.80
N GLN A 16 -4.10 -12.80 26.79
CA GLN A 16 -3.57 -13.67 27.83
C GLN A 16 -2.04 -13.62 27.90
N PHE A 17 -1.39 -13.67 26.74
CA PHE A 17 0.07 -13.57 26.65
C PHE A 17 0.59 -12.22 27.15
N SER A 18 -0.01 -11.11 26.71
CA SER A 18 0.36 -9.75 27.13
C SER A 18 0.23 -9.58 28.64
N ALA A 19 -0.89 -10.01 29.23
CA ALA A 19 -1.12 -9.92 30.68
C ALA A 19 -0.08 -10.73 31.48
N CYS A 20 0.27 -11.93 31.02
CA CYS A 20 1.31 -12.75 31.64
C CYS A 20 2.70 -12.10 31.51
N LEU A 21 3.01 -11.51 30.35
CA LEU A 21 4.25 -10.80 30.10
C LEU A 21 4.40 -9.57 31.01
N GLU A 22 3.34 -8.81 31.22
CA GLU A 22 3.31 -7.66 32.13
C GLU A 22 3.55 -8.07 33.59
N GLN A 23 2.86 -9.12 34.05
CA GLN A 23 3.08 -9.67 35.41
C GLN A 23 4.54 -10.10 35.62
N GLU A 24 5.16 -10.75 34.63
CA GLU A 24 6.57 -11.12 34.72
C GLU A 24 7.52 -9.91 34.68
N ARG A 25 7.18 -8.85 33.94
CA ARG A 25 7.94 -7.59 33.95
C ARG A 25 7.84 -6.88 35.30
N GLU A 26 6.66 -6.85 35.92
CA GLU A 26 6.46 -6.28 37.26
C GLU A 26 7.25 -7.04 38.31
N LYS A 27 7.16 -8.38 38.33
CA LYS A 27 7.98 -9.23 39.22
C LYS A 27 9.48 -8.95 39.05
N ARG A 28 9.95 -8.78 37.81
CA ARG A 28 11.37 -8.46 37.53
C ARG A 28 11.74 -7.04 37.98
N LYS A 29 10.85 -6.05 37.86
CA LYS A 29 11.07 -4.70 38.41
C LYS A 29 11.14 -4.71 39.94
N GLU A 30 10.28 -5.49 40.59
CA GLU A 30 10.34 -5.70 42.05
C GLU A 30 11.65 -6.39 42.49
N HIS A 31 12.13 -7.39 41.75
CA HIS A 31 13.42 -8.04 42.02
C HIS A 31 14.62 -7.16 41.68
N ALA A 32 14.54 -6.31 40.65
CA ALA A 32 15.57 -5.33 40.32
C ALA A 32 15.67 -4.19 41.35
N LEU A 33 14.60 -3.91 42.10
CA LEU A 33 14.65 -3.03 43.28
C LEU A 33 15.42 -3.62 44.46
N ILE A 34 15.67 -4.94 44.47
CA ILE A 34 16.36 -5.64 45.56
C ILE A 34 17.85 -5.88 45.22
N MET A 35 18.30 -5.65 43.98
CA MET A 35 19.68 -5.89 43.53
C MET A 35 20.13 -4.86 42.47
N ILE A 36 21.15 -4.06 42.77
CA ILE A 36 21.97 -3.27 41.82
C ILE A 36 23.46 -3.64 42.07
N PRO A 37 24.38 -3.73 41.07
CA PRO A 37 24.30 -3.70 39.59
C PRO A 37 24.80 -5.05 38.95
N GLN A 38 24.71 -5.40 37.66
CA GLN A 38 25.25 -4.78 36.42
C GLN A 38 24.57 -5.33 35.13
N GLU A 39 24.58 -4.49 34.07
CA GLU A 39 24.71 -4.72 32.59
C GLU A 39 24.28 -6.09 32.01
N GLY A 40 23.43 -6.24 30.98
CA GLY A 40 23.22 -5.42 29.79
C GLY A 40 23.43 -6.29 28.53
N ALA A 41 22.56 -7.27 28.27
CA ALA A 41 22.61 -8.13 27.08
C ALA A 41 21.40 -7.86 26.16
N GLY A 42 21.55 -6.87 25.29
CA GLY A 42 20.67 -6.64 24.15
C GLY A 42 21.13 -7.47 22.95
N PHE A 43 20.17 -8.07 22.23
CA PHE A 43 20.41 -8.84 21.02
C PHE A 43 20.71 -7.88 19.84
N GLU A 44 21.92 -7.95 19.28
CA GLU A 44 22.26 -7.33 17.99
C GLU A 44 21.86 -8.26 16.83
N LEU A 45 21.03 -7.77 15.92
CA LEU A 45 20.98 -8.28 14.55
C LEU A 45 22.31 -7.89 13.89
N ALA A 46 23.07 -8.86 13.38
CA ALA A 46 24.31 -8.62 12.69
C ALA A 46 24.07 -7.76 11.44
N VAL A 47 24.30 -6.46 11.59
CA VAL A 47 24.45 -5.50 10.51
C VAL A 47 25.71 -5.90 9.72
N PRO A 48 25.66 -6.08 8.39
CA PRO A 48 26.87 -6.07 7.59
C PRO A 48 27.49 -4.67 7.73
N GLN A 49 28.52 -4.55 8.56
CA GLN A 49 29.41 -3.39 8.55
C GLN A 49 30.21 -3.43 7.23
N GLU A 50 29.59 -2.98 6.14
CA GLU A 50 30.38 -2.39 5.06
C GLU A 50 30.86 -1.03 5.58
N LYS A 51 32.19 -0.88 5.59
CA LYS A 51 32.88 0.36 5.91
C LYS A 51 32.30 1.48 5.07
N ALA A 52 31.39 2.26 5.66
CA ALA A 52 31.20 3.64 5.26
C ALA A 52 32.51 4.35 5.60
N GLU A 53 33.40 4.47 4.61
CA GLU A 53 34.38 5.54 4.61
C GLU A 53 33.59 6.84 4.74
N ARG A 54 33.51 7.36 5.97
CA ARG A 54 33.15 8.74 6.22
C ARG A 54 34.12 9.57 5.41
N THR A 55 33.64 10.10 4.30
CA THR A 55 34.26 11.24 3.65
C THR A 55 34.04 12.41 4.60
N GLU A 56 35.00 12.62 5.49
CA GLU A 56 35.23 13.91 6.12
C GLU A 56 35.47 14.91 4.98
N GLY A 57 34.47 15.74 4.69
CA GLY A 57 34.57 16.69 3.58
C GLY A 57 33.27 17.27 3.08
N SER A 58 32.51 17.95 3.94
CA SER A 58 32.01 19.29 3.67
C SER A 58 31.39 19.84 4.94
N GLU A 59 32.08 20.80 5.56
CA GLU A 59 31.49 21.70 6.54
C GLU A 59 30.19 22.27 5.96
N THR A 60 29.06 21.83 6.49
CA THR A 60 27.80 22.58 6.44
C THR A 60 27.69 23.38 7.74
N GLU A 61 28.72 24.17 8.02
CA GLU A 61 28.57 25.35 8.86
C GLU A 61 27.72 26.35 8.06
N GLY A 62 26.43 26.41 8.38
CA GLY A 62 25.57 27.48 7.85
C GLY A 62 24.12 27.11 7.67
N PHE A 63 23.44 26.57 8.68
CA PHE A 63 21.97 26.66 8.79
C PHE A 63 21.46 26.46 10.24
N LEU A 64 22.28 26.81 11.24
CA LEU A 64 21.97 26.64 12.67
C LEU A 64 22.16 27.95 13.43
N ALA A 65 21.24 28.90 13.25
CA ALA A 65 21.05 29.99 14.20
C ALA A 65 19.69 30.65 13.99
N SER A 66 18.83 30.63 15.01
CA SER A 66 17.97 31.79 15.28
C SER A 66 18.90 32.97 15.62
N ASN A 67 18.46 34.21 15.39
CA ASN A 67 19.27 35.44 15.47
C ASN A 67 20.08 35.67 16.78
N ASP A 68 19.95 34.82 17.81
CA ASP A 68 20.60 34.96 19.12
C ASP A 68 21.38 33.72 19.61
N GLY A 69 21.62 32.69 18.79
CA GLY A 69 22.43 31.52 19.17
C GLY A 69 21.81 30.61 20.24
N LYS A 70 20.50 30.75 20.53
CA LYS A 70 19.72 29.82 21.35
C LYS A 70 19.07 28.75 20.46
N PRO A 71 19.02 27.47 20.89
CA PRO A 71 18.28 26.45 20.16
C PRO A 71 16.80 26.84 20.11
N SER A 72 16.17 26.58 18.96
CA SER A 72 14.73 26.78 18.73
C SER A 72 13.91 26.14 19.85
N GLY A 73 12.78 26.76 20.24
CA GLY A 73 11.90 26.23 21.28
C GLY A 73 11.41 24.80 20.97
N GLN A 74 11.18 24.49 19.70
CA GLN A 74 10.84 23.14 19.25
C GLN A 74 11.99 22.13 19.35
N MET A 75 13.25 22.58 19.45
CA MET A 75 14.42 21.72 19.71
C MET A 75 14.63 21.46 21.21
N THR A 76 13.74 21.95 22.07
CA THR A 76 13.75 21.70 23.50
C THR A 76 12.61 20.74 23.88
N LYS A 77 12.93 19.73 24.70
CA LYS A 77 11.94 18.78 25.23
C LYS A 77 11.15 19.45 26.36
N ASN A 78 9.86 19.67 26.14
CA ASN A 78 8.96 20.30 27.12
C ASN A 78 8.17 19.28 27.95
N ARG A 79 7.97 18.06 27.45
CA ARG A 79 7.26 16.98 28.15
C ARG A 79 8.01 15.65 28.06
N ASP A 80 7.87 14.81 29.08
CA ASP A 80 8.57 13.51 29.18
C ASP A 80 8.19 12.52 28.07
N ASP A 81 6.97 12.60 27.56
CA ASP A 81 6.42 11.75 26.50
C ASP A 81 6.79 12.19 25.08
N GLN A 82 7.50 13.32 24.93
CA GLN A 82 8.07 13.73 23.64
C GLN A 82 9.32 12.91 23.27
N VAL A 83 9.46 12.67 21.97
CA VAL A 83 10.59 12.01 21.32
C VAL A 83 11.21 12.95 20.28
N MET A 84 12.51 12.82 20.05
CA MET A 84 13.20 13.60 19.02
C MET A 84 12.90 13.01 17.63
N ASN A 85 12.55 13.87 16.66
CA ASN A 85 12.40 13.49 15.25
C ASN A 85 13.75 13.49 14.52
N THR A 86 13.74 13.12 13.24
CA THR A 86 14.96 13.04 12.41
C THR A 86 15.61 14.40 12.18
N ALA A 87 14.82 15.48 12.14
CA ALA A 87 15.29 16.87 12.00
C ALA A 87 15.84 17.48 13.30
N GLY A 88 15.74 16.79 14.45
CA GLY A 88 16.25 17.24 15.75
C GLY A 88 15.25 18.03 16.62
N GLY A 89 14.01 18.21 16.16
CA GLY A 89 12.91 18.77 16.96
C GLY A 89 12.23 17.72 17.85
N TYR A 90 11.56 18.15 18.93
CA TYR A 90 10.79 17.27 19.81
C TYR A 90 9.32 17.23 19.42
N VAL A 91 8.82 16.02 19.19
CA VAL A 91 7.44 15.71 18.76
C VAL A 91 6.93 14.50 19.55
N PHE A 92 5.77 13.94 19.19
CA PHE A 92 5.25 12.73 19.85
C PHE A 92 5.46 11.49 18.98
N ALA A 93 5.57 10.33 19.64
CA ALA A 93 5.54 9.05 18.94
C ALA A 93 4.10 8.75 18.50
N VAL A 94 3.93 8.28 17.26
CA VAL A 94 2.61 7.80 16.79
C VAL A 94 2.17 6.55 17.56
N SER A 95 0.86 6.34 17.66
CA SER A 95 0.33 5.06 18.14
C SER A 95 0.75 3.88 17.26
N ASP A 96 0.86 2.69 17.85
CA ASP A 96 1.20 1.47 17.13
C ASP A 96 0.24 1.23 15.93
N GLU A 97 -1.05 1.53 16.09
CA GLU A 97 -2.08 1.44 15.04
C GLU A 97 -1.83 2.42 13.90
N THR A 98 -1.55 3.69 14.21
CA THR A 98 -1.24 4.72 13.19
C THR A 98 0.03 4.36 12.44
N ARG A 99 1.05 3.85 13.14
CA ARG A 99 2.30 3.41 12.52
C ARG A 99 2.07 2.26 11.54
N VAL A 100 1.27 1.27 11.93
CA VAL A 100 0.88 0.18 11.04
C VAL A 100 0.14 0.72 9.82
N ARG A 101 -0.87 1.59 10.00
CA ARG A 101 -1.59 2.21 8.87
C ARG A 101 -0.66 2.96 7.92
N ARG A 102 0.24 3.80 8.46
CA ARG A 102 1.25 4.53 7.67
C ARG A 102 2.10 3.59 6.84
N PHE A 103 2.61 2.51 7.44
CA PHE A 103 3.38 1.51 6.71
C PHE A 103 2.54 0.82 5.62
N LEU A 104 1.31 0.38 5.93
CA LEU A 104 0.48 -0.37 4.98
C LEU A 104 -0.02 0.48 3.81
N ILE A 105 -0.19 1.79 4.00
CA ILE A 105 -0.70 2.72 2.98
C ILE A 105 0.46 3.37 2.22
N LEU A 106 1.41 4.02 2.90
CA LEU A 106 2.50 4.75 2.24
C LEU A 106 3.66 3.83 1.83
N GLY A 107 3.88 2.74 2.57
CA GLY A 107 5.08 1.92 2.41
C GLY A 107 6.36 2.71 2.67
N THR A 108 7.50 2.14 2.29
CA THR A 108 8.83 2.70 2.57
C THR A 108 9.64 3.01 1.31
N SER A 109 9.08 2.69 0.13
CA SER A 109 9.74 2.90 -1.16
C SER A 109 10.12 4.36 -1.38
N GLY A 110 11.33 4.62 -1.87
CA GLY A 110 11.82 5.97 -2.15
C GLY A 110 12.36 6.73 -0.94
N GLY A 111 12.25 6.19 0.28
CA GLY A 111 12.72 6.88 1.49
C GLY A 111 11.85 8.07 1.88
N THR A 112 12.34 8.85 2.84
CA THR A 112 11.93 10.23 3.10
C THR A 112 13.11 11.15 2.79
N PHE A 113 12.91 12.46 2.97
CA PHE A 113 14.00 13.42 2.86
C PHE A 113 15.15 13.13 3.85
N TYR A 114 14.83 12.62 5.04
CA TYR A 114 15.79 12.43 6.13
C TYR A 114 16.24 10.98 6.35
N ALA A 115 15.59 10.00 5.70
CA ALA A 115 15.90 8.58 5.86
C ALA A 115 15.80 7.81 4.54
N SER A 116 16.73 6.88 4.31
CA SER A 116 16.72 6.02 3.13
C SER A 116 15.57 4.99 3.17
N GLU A 117 15.20 4.45 2.00
CA GLU A 117 14.21 3.36 1.89
C GLU A 117 14.56 2.16 2.78
N LYS A 118 15.86 1.84 2.88
CA LYS A 118 16.34 0.73 3.71
C LYS A 118 16.12 1.01 5.20
N GLU A 119 16.49 2.20 5.67
CA GLU A 119 16.32 2.60 7.08
C GLU A 119 14.84 2.60 7.47
N LEU A 120 13.97 3.22 6.67
CA LEU A 120 12.52 3.22 6.94
C LEU A 120 11.91 1.82 6.94
N THR A 121 12.40 0.93 6.07
CA THR A 121 11.96 -0.47 6.05
C THR A 121 12.34 -1.18 7.34
N MET A 122 13.58 -0.98 7.81
CA MET A 122 14.05 -1.56 9.06
C MET A 122 13.31 -0.99 10.28
N ASP A 123 13.05 0.31 10.31
CA ASP A 123 12.31 0.96 11.40
C ASP A 123 10.86 0.48 11.50
N ASN A 124 10.17 0.34 10.36
CA ASN A 124 8.82 -0.19 10.34
C ASN A 124 8.79 -1.69 10.67
N LEU A 125 9.79 -2.46 10.22
CA LEU A 125 9.94 -3.85 10.61
C LEU A 125 10.14 -4.00 12.12
N ALA A 126 11.04 -3.22 12.71
CA ALA A 126 11.30 -3.23 14.16
C ALA A 126 10.02 -2.91 14.95
N ALA A 127 9.21 -1.96 14.47
CA ALA A 127 7.93 -1.62 15.09
C ALA A 127 6.91 -2.75 15.00
N LEU A 128 6.74 -3.37 13.82
CA LEU A 128 5.86 -4.52 13.66
C LEU A 128 6.28 -5.69 14.55
N ILE A 129 7.59 -5.95 14.66
CA ILE A 129 8.13 -6.96 15.57
C ILE A 129 7.81 -6.61 17.03
N ALA A 130 8.02 -5.36 17.45
CA ALA A 130 7.69 -4.93 18.81
C ALA A 130 6.19 -5.13 19.14
N ILE A 131 5.30 -4.84 18.20
CA ILE A 131 3.85 -5.09 18.33
C ILE A 131 3.56 -6.59 18.48
N ILE A 132 4.22 -7.43 17.67
CA ILE A 132 4.09 -8.90 17.76
C ILE A 132 4.57 -9.40 19.12
N GLU A 133 5.75 -8.96 19.58
CA GLU A 133 6.35 -9.37 20.85
C GLU A 133 5.57 -8.89 22.08
N LYS A 134 4.77 -7.83 21.95
CA LYS A 134 3.81 -7.39 22.97
C LYS A 134 2.52 -8.22 23.01
N GLY A 135 2.30 -9.17 22.08
CA GLY A 135 1.06 -9.95 21.99
C GLY A 135 -0.06 -9.31 21.16
N SER A 136 0.23 -8.23 20.43
CA SER A 136 -0.77 -7.39 19.75
C SER A 136 -0.84 -7.61 18.23
N ALA A 137 -0.40 -8.75 17.71
CA ALA A 137 -0.44 -9.05 16.26
C ALA A 137 -1.86 -9.03 15.66
N THR A 138 -2.90 -9.21 16.47
CA THR A 138 -4.30 -9.04 16.04
C THR A 138 -4.54 -7.68 15.39
N MET A 139 -3.95 -6.61 15.95
CA MET A 139 -4.11 -5.26 15.41
C MET A 139 -3.52 -5.15 14.00
N ILE A 140 -2.34 -5.73 13.77
CA ILE A 140 -1.72 -5.76 12.44
C ILE A 140 -2.63 -6.49 11.43
N LEU A 141 -3.13 -7.67 11.78
CA LEU A 141 -3.97 -8.46 10.87
C LEU A 141 -5.34 -7.83 10.60
N HIS A 142 -5.92 -7.17 11.60
CA HIS A 142 -7.16 -6.42 11.46
C HIS A 142 -6.99 -5.24 10.49
N GLU A 143 -6.02 -4.36 10.74
CA GLU A 143 -5.73 -3.21 9.87
C GLU A 143 -5.40 -3.65 8.45
N LEU A 144 -4.57 -4.70 8.30
CA LEU A 144 -4.22 -5.27 7.01
C LEU A 144 -5.44 -5.74 6.23
N ARG A 145 -6.35 -6.46 6.89
CA ARG A 145 -7.57 -6.97 6.27
C ARG A 145 -8.48 -5.82 5.83
N GLU A 146 -8.73 -4.87 6.72
CA GLU A 146 -9.62 -3.72 6.45
C GLU A 146 -9.09 -2.84 5.32
N ILE A 147 -7.80 -2.50 5.34
CA ILE A 147 -7.15 -1.71 4.28
C ILE A 147 -7.18 -2.45 2.93
N SER A 148 -6.88 -3.75 2.92
CA SER A 148 -6.86 -4.57 1.70
C SER A 148 -8.24 -4.70 1.06
N LEU A 149 -9.27 -5.00 1.88
CA LEU A 149 -10.65 -5.16 1.40
C LEU A 149 -11.26 -3.83 0.94
N ALA A 150 -10.95 -2.73 1.64
CA ALA A 150 -11.39 -1.40 1.24
C ALA A 150 -10.61 -0.84 0.03
N GLY A 151 -9.42 -1.40 -0.28
CA GLY A 151 -8.56 -0.87 -1.34
C GLY A 151 -7.93 0.48 -1.00
N ARG A 152 -7.68 0.74 0.29
CA ARG A 152 -7.12 2.01 0.81
C ARG A 152 -5.62 2.18 0.58
N ASN A 153 -4.92 1.12 0.17
CA ASN A 153 -3.49 1.17 -0.09
C ASN A 153 -3.16 1.22 -1.60
N PRO A 154 -2.29 2.14 -2.03
CA PRO A 154 -1.92 2.27 -3.43
C PRO A 154 -0.96 1.19 -3.94
N LYS A 155 -0.06 0.70 -3.08
CA LYS A 155 0.88 -0.40 -3.36
C LYS A 155 0.60 -1.58 -2.45
N GLN A 156 0.72 -2.79 -2.99
CA GLN A 156 0.38 -4.03 -2.28
C GLN A 156 1.56 -4.63 -1.52
N ASP A 157 2.80 -4.23 -1.83
CA ASP A 157 4.01 -4.80 -1.23
C ASP A 157 4.07 -4.67 0.31
N PRO A 158 3.71 -3.51 0.92
CA PRO A 158 3.67 -3.41 2.39
C PRO A 158 2.66 -4.37 3.04
N LEU A 159 1.48 -4.56 2.43
CA LEU A 159 0.51 -5.56 2.89
C LEU A 159 1.09 -6.98 2.79
N MET A 160 1.71 -7.33 1.66
CA MET A 160 2.28 -8.68 1.48
C MET A 160 3.40 -8.94 2.48
N PHE A 161 4.23 -7.94 2.75
CA PHE A 161 5.32 -8.02 3.72
C PHE A 161 4.79 -8.20 5.15
N ALA A 162 3.85 -7.36 5.60
CA ALA A 162 3.25 -7.47 6.94
C ALA A 162 2.49 -8.81 7.11
N LEU A 163 1.80 -9.27 6.07
CA LEU A 163 1.12 -10.57 6.07
C LEU A 163 2.13 -11.72 6.19
N ALA A 164 3.21 -11.68 5.41
CA ALA A 164 4.27 -12.68 5.46
C ALA A 164 4.97 -12.68 6.83
N LEU A 165 5.20 -11.50 7.43
CA LEU A 165 5.79 -11.39 8.76
C LEU A 165 4.92 -12.10 9.79
N CYS A 166 3.62 -11.78 9.83
CA CYS A 166 2.68 -12.44 10.73
C CYS A 166 2.50 -13.93 10.41
N ALA A 167 2.72 -14.38 9.16
CA ALA A 167 2.62 -15.79 8.79
C ALA A 167 3.85 -16.62 9.17
N ARG A 168 5.04 -15.99 9.24
CA ARG A 168 6.35 -16.68 9.31
C ARG A 168 7.30 -16.24 10.41
N TYR A 169 6.92 -15.26 11.24
CA TYR A 169 7.77 -14.78 12.32
C TYR A 169 8.14 -15.91 13.30
N ARG A 170 9.45 -16.15 13.48
CA ARG A 170 10.04 -17.14 14.41
C ARG A 170 9.44 -18.54 14.33
N VAL A 171 9.39 -19.11 13.13
CA VAL A 171 8.88 -20.48 12.92
C VAL A 171 9.82 -21.56 13.48
N CYS A 172 11.07 -21.21 13.80
CA CYS A 172 12.06 -22.11 14.40
C CYS A 172 12.27 -21.74 15.89
N ASP A 173 12.00 -22.67 16.79
CA ASP A 173 12.27 -22.68 18.23
C ASP A 173 11.62 -21.62 19.14
N VAL A 174 10.74 -22.10 20.02
CA VAL A 174 10.69 -21.61 21.40
C VAL A 174 11.36 -22.69 22.26
N ASN A 175 12.65 -22.52 22.54
CA ASN A 175 13.35 -23.40 23.47
C ASN A 175 12.72 -23.26 24.87
N LYS A 176 12.40 -24.41 25.47
CA LYS A 176 11.70 -24.56 26.75
C LYS A 176 12.55 -24.04 27.90
N THR A 177 12.44 -22.75 28.21
CA THR A 177 12.90 -22.20 29.49
C THR A 177 11.82 -21.22 29.96
N HIS A 178 11.23 -21.51 31.13
CA HIS A 178 9.92 -21.06 31.66
C HIS A 178 8.70 -21.76 31.04
N ALA A 179 8.07 -22.67 31.79
CA ALA A 179 7.02 -23.54 31.25
C ALA A 179 5.78 -22.78 30.77
N ASP A 180 5.27 -21.80 31.52
CA ASP A 180 3.94 -21.23 31.23
C ASP A 180 3.99 -20.07 30.20
N LEU A 181 4.86 -19.07 30.39
CA LEU A 181 5.00 -17.94 29.45
C LEU A 181 5.49 -18.40 28.07
N SER A 182 6.41 -19.36 28.02
CA SER A 182 6.92 -19.95 26.77
C SER A 182 5.83 -20.72 26.01
N ASN A 183 5.00 -21.50 26.73
CA ASN A 183 3.88 -22.21 26.14
C ASN A 183 2.82 -21.25 25.60
N LEU A 184 2.50 -20.18 26.35
CA LEU A 184 1.52 -19.19 25.95
C LEU A 184 2.00 -18.37 24.75
N TYR A 185 3.28 -17.98 24.73
CA TYR A 185 3.90 -17.34 23.58
C TYR A 185 3.88 -18.23 22.34
N THR A 186 4.19 -19.53 22.51
CA THR A 186 4.11 -20.51 21.41
C THR A 186 2.68 -20.66 20.89
N ALA A 187 1.68 -20.67 21.78
CA ALA A 187 0.27 -20.73 21.41
C ALA A 187 -0.16 -19.48 20.65
N TYR A 188 0.27 -18.30 21.12
CA TYR A 188 0.06 -17.02 20.46
C TYR A 188 0.66 -17.00 19.05
N LEU A 189 1.93 -17.38 18.88
CA LEU A 189 2.57 -17.44 17.57
C LEU A 189 1.86 -18.41 16.62
N LYS A 190 1.43 -19.58 17.10
CA LYS A 190 0.65 -20.54 16.30
C LYS A 190 -0.70 -19.97 15.86
N ALA A 191 -1.40 -19.29 16.77
CA ALA A 191 -2.66 -18.63 16.46
C ALA A 191 -2.45 -17.52 15.42
N MET A 192 -1.36 -16.74 15.57
CA MET A 192 -1.00 -15.65 14.67
C MET A 192 -0.71 -16.18 13.26
N HIS A 193 0.15 -17.19 13.14
CA HIS A 193 0.48 -17.81 11.85
C HIS A 193 -0.77 -18.36 11.17
N LYS A 194 -1.66 -19.02 11.93
CA LYS A 194 -2.92 -19.57 11.41
C LYS A 194 -3.88 -18.47 10.93
N ALA A 195 -4.03 -17.39 11.69
CA ALA A 195 -4.87 -16.25 11.33
C ALA A 195 -4.32 -15.55 10.07
N ALA A 196 -3.02 -15.28 10.02
CA ALA A 196 -2.36 -14.66 8.86
C ALA A 196 -2.52 -15.51 7.59
N LEU A 197 -2.24 -16.82 7.67
CA LEU A 197 -2.39 -17.73 6.52
C LEU A 197 -3.85 -17.84 6.04
N SER A 198 -4.83 -17.71 6.93
CA SER A 198 -6.25 -17.72 6.55
C SER A 198 -6.66 -16.53 5.68
N LEU A 199 -5.96 -15.39 5.81
CA LEU A 199 -6.24 -14.16 5.05
C LEU A 199 -5.65 -14.20 3.63
N VAL A 200 -4.76 -15.15 3.31
CA VAL A 200 -4.04 -15.17 2.03
C VAL A 200 -5.01 -15.21 0.83
N ASN A 201 -6.10 -15.97 0.90
CA ASN A 201 -7.07 -16.02 -0.20
C ASN A 201 -7.87 -14.72 -0.38
N GLU A 202 -8.14 -13.99 0.71
CA GLU A 202 -8.84 -12.71 0.66
C GLU A 202 -7.92 -11.59 0.16
N VAL A 203 -6.66 -11.59 0.60
CA VAL A 203 -5.70 -10.50 0.38
C VAL A 203 -4.91 -10.69 -0.93
N CYS A 204 -4.43 -11.90 -1.22
CA CYS A 204 -3.68 -12.22 -2.43
C CYS A 204 -4.62 -12.45 -3.63
N ARG A 205 -5.27 -11.39 -4.11
CA ARG A 205 -6.29 -11.45 -5.17
C ARG A 205 -5.79 -11.93 -6.54
N ILE A 206 -4.52 -11.67 -6.87
CA ILE A 206 -3.89 -11.99 -8.16
C ILE A 206 -2.53 -12.68 -7.98
N PRO A 207 -1.99 -13.38 -9.00
CA PRO A 207 -0.70 -14.06 -8.90
C PRO A 207 0.45 -13.17 -8.43
N THR A 208 0.50 -11.90 -8.84
CA THR A 208 1.54 -10.97 -8.40
C THR A 208 1.58 -10.81 -6.88
N HIS A 209 0.42 -10.77 -6.21
CA HIS A 209 0.36 -10.68 -4.75
C HIS A 209 0.83 -11.98 -4.10
N LEU A 210 0.40 -13.12 -4.65
CA LEU A 210 0.82 -14.44 -4.15
C LEU A 210 2.33 -14.63 -4.27
N PHE A 211 2.93 -14.24 -5.39
CA PHE A 211 4.36 -14.33 -5.62
C PHE A 211 5.15 -13.44 -4.64
N ALA A 212 4.74 -12.18 -4.47
CA ALA A 212 5.35 -11.28 -3.49
C ALA A 212 5.22 -11.80 -2.05
N PHE A 213 4.05 -12.33 -1.67
CA PHE A 213 3.84 -12.96 -0.37
C PHE A 213 4.80 -14.15 -0.14
N VAL A 214 4.98 -15.02 -1.14
CA VAL A 214 5.89 -16.17 -1.04
C VAL A 214 7.35 -15.71 -0.94
N GLU A 215 7.74 -14.71 -1.74
CA GLU A 215 9.07 -14.10 -1.69
C GLU A 215 9.38 -13.56 -0.28
N TYR A 216 8.46 -12.81 0.31
CA TYR A 216 8.61 -12.31 1.69
C TYR A 216 8.57 -13.41 2.74
N CYS A 217 7.77 -14.46 2.55
CA CYS A 217 7.77 -15.62 3.45
C CYS A 217 9.14 -16.31 3.48
N GLU A 218 9.80 -16.45 2.33
CA GLU A 218 11.15 -17.00 2.26
C GLU A 218 12.17 -16.07 2.92
N LEU A 219 12.11 -14.77 2.65
CA LEU A 219 12.97 -13.77 3.27
C LEU A 219 12.87 -13.84 4.81
N ILE A 220 11.66 -13.73 5.35
CA ILE A 220 11.42 -13.74 6.79
C ILE A 220 11.82 -15.07 7.43
N SER A 221 11.59 -16.20 6.76
CA SER A 221 11.99 -17.51 7.28
C SER A 221 13.51 -17.67 7.36
N ARG A 222 14.28 -17.00 6.48
CA ARG A 222 15.75 -16.98 6.50
C ARG A 222 16.28 -16.08 7.61
N GLU A 223 15.72 -14.88 7.77
CA GLU A 223 16.20 -13.87 8.71
C GLU A 223 15.76 -14.11 10.17
N THR A 224 14.60 -14.75 10.39
CA THR A 224 14.05 -14.99 11.75
C THR A 224 14.33 -16.38 12.30
N ALA A 225 15.24 -17.14 11.67
CA ALA A 225 15.64 -18.46 12.17
C ALA A 225 16.42 -18.33 13.48
N ALA A 226 15.94 -18.95 14.56
CA ALA A 226 16.58 -18.92 15.88
C ALA A 226 18.01 -19.49 15.89
N ASN A 227 18.36 -20.31 14.91
CA ASN A 227 19.71 -20.81 14.70
C ASN A 227 20.14 -20.59 13.23
N PRO A 228 21.15 -19.74 12.96
CA PRO A 228 21.68 -19.51 11.60
C PRO A 228 22.14 -20.79 10.89
N ALA A 229 22.46 -21.85 11.63
CA ALA A 229 22.86 -23.15 11.09
C ALA A 229 21.67 -24.03 10.65
N GLN A 230 20.45 -23.79 11.15
CA GLN A 230 19.24 -24.49 10.72
C GLN A 230 18.44 -23.63 9.75
N LYS A 231 18.87 -23.62 8.49
CA LYS A 231 18.16 -22.92 7.41
C LYS A 231 16.82 -23.59 7.14
N SER A 232 15.73 -23.01 7.65
CA SER A 232 14.38 -23.38 7.25
C SER A 232 14.11 -22.86 5.84
N THR A 233 13.59 -23.71 4.95
CA THR A 233 13.21 -23.30 3.59
C THR A 233 11.96 -22.40 3.58
N GLY A 234 11.27 -22.26 4.72
CA GLY A 234 9.99 -21.55 4.82
C GLY A 234 8.77 -22.39 4.40
N TRP A 235 8.98 -23.52 3.70
CA TRP A 235 7.93 -24.37 3.11
C TRP A 235 7.36 -25.42 4.07
N GLY A 236 6.80 -24.97 5.19
CA GLY A 236 6.07 -25.83 6.13
C GLY A 236 4.75 -26.38 5.60
N ARG A 237 4.13 -27.34 6.30
CA ARG A 237 2.83 -27.93 5.93
C ARG A 237 1.76 -26.84 5.73
N SER A 238 1.60 -25.92 6.69
CA SER A 238 0.58 -24.87 6.63
C SER A 238 0.75 -23.92 5.45
N LEU A 239 1.99 -23.54 5.10
CA LEU A 239 2.22 -22.69 3.94
C LEU A 239 1.87 -23.43 2.65
N ARG A 240 2.32 -24.69 2.49
CA ARG A 240 1.98 -25.50 1.31
C ARG A 240 0.47 -25.67 1.16
N GLU A 241 -0.24 -25.98 2.23
CA GLU A 241 -1.71 -26.07 2.23
C GLU A 241 -2.36 -24.75 1.83
N THR A 242 -1.85 -23.62 2.33
CA THR A 242 -2.36 -22.29 2.00
C THR A 242 -2.17 -21.96 0.51
N ILE A 243 -0.99 -22.24 -0.04
CA ILE A 243 -0.72 -22.04 -1.48
C ILE A 243 -1.59 -22.97 -2.33
N CYS A 244 -1.75 -24.24 -1.93
CA CYS A 244 -2.69 -25.16 -2.58
C CYS A 244 -4.11 -24.59 -2.59
N ASN A 245 -4.60 -24.13 -1.43
CA ASN A 245 -5.93 -23.55 -1.27
C ASN A 245 -6.16 -22.32 -2.15
N TRP A 246 -5.10 -21.58 -2.47
CA TRP A 246 -5.18 -20.45 -3.39
C TRP A 246 -5.46 -20.85 -4.83
N TYR A 247 -4.89 -21.96 -5.30
CA TYR A 247 -5.16 -22.49 -6.63
C TYR A 247 -6.52 -23.19 -6.69
N THR A 248 -6.87 -23.95 -5.66
CA THR A 248 -8.10 -24.75 -5.63
C THR A 248 -9.36 -23.92 -5.44
N SER A 249 -9.25 -22.70 -4.92
CA SER A 249 -10.36 -21.75 -4.79
C SER A 249 -10.79 -21.07 -6.10
N LYS A 250 -10.11 -21.34 -7.23
CA LYS A 250 -10.36 -20.69 -8.52
C LYS A 250 -11.10 -21.59 -9.49
N SER A 251 -12.05 -21.01 -10.22
CA SER A 251 -12.65 -21.65 -11.38
C SER A 251 -11.63 -21.87 -12.50
N PRO A 252 -11.86 -22.82 -13.44
CA PRO A 252 -10.99 -23.05 -14.59
C PRO A 252 -10.69 -21.76 -15.37
N LYS A 253 -11.70 -20.92 -15.61
CA LYS A 253 -11.56 -19.64 -16.32
C LYS A 253 -10.68 -18.64 -15.58
N GLN A 254 -10.90 -18.46 -14.27
CA GLN A 254 -10.05 -17.57 -13.45
C GLN A 254 -8.60 -18.06 -13.40
N LEU A 255 -8.41 -19.38 -13.27
CA LEU A 255 -7.08 -19.95 -13.22
C LEU A 255 -6.35 -19.82 -14.56
N ALA A 256 -7.01 -20.10 -15.69
CA ALA A 256 -6.46 -19.90 -17.01
C ALA A 256 -6.03 -18.44 -17.23
N GLN A 257 -6.91 -17.47 -16.91
CA GLN A 257 -6.56 -16.04 -16.98
C GLN A 257 -5.37 -15.68 -16.09
N ALA A 258 -5.32 -16.21 -14.86
CA ALA A 258 -4.21 -15.95 -13.94
C ALA A 258 -2.87 -16.41 -14.51
N VAL A 259 -2.80 -17.64 -15.02
CA VAL A 259 -1.54 -18.27 -15.46
C VAL A 259 -1.04 -17.77 -16.81
N THR A 260 -1.93 -17.34 -17.70
CA THR A 260 -1.55 -16.75 -19.00
C THR A 260 -1.20 -15.28 -18.86
N LYS A 261 -1.93 -14.51 -18.05
CA LYS A 261 -1.68 -13.07 -17.85
C LYS A 261 -0.44 -12.81 -16.99
N TYR A 262 -0.20 -13.65 -15.99
CA TYR A 262 0.86 -13.48 -15.01
C TYR A 262 1.77 -14.72 -14.91
N GLY A 263 2.42 -15.10 -16.02
CA GLY A 263 3.28 -16.29 -16.04
C GLY A 263 4.39 -16.30 -14.97
N GLN A 264 5.02 -15.14 -14.71
CA GLN A 264 6.01 -14.95 -13.65
C GLN A 264 6.08 -13.49 -13.18
N ARG A 265 6.43 -13.25 -11.90
CA ARG A 265 6.77 -11.93 -11.32
C ARG A 265 7.72 -12.12 -10.13
N GLY A 266 8.62 -11.16 -9.88
CA GLY A 266 9.51 -11.20 -8.70
C GLY A 266 10.39 -12.46 -8.65
N GLY A 267 10.81 -12.99 -9.81
CA GLY A 267 11.56 -14.25 -9.86
C GLY A 267 10.75 -15.53 -9.60
N TRP A 268 9.46 -15.42 -9.27
CA TRP A 268 8.56 -16.55 -9.04
C TRP A 268 7.64 -16.82 -10.22
N SER A 269 7.40 -18.10 -10.49
CA SER A 269 6.40 -18.56 -11.46
C SER A 269 5.37 -19.49 -10.82
N HIS A 270 4.24 -19.67 -11.50
CA HIS A 270 3.25 -20.69 -11.10
C HIS A 270 3.86 -22.09 -11.03
N ARG A 271 4.82 -22.39 -11.92
CA ARG A 271 5.53 -23.67 -11.96
C ARG A 271 6.34 -23.92 -10.71
N ASP A 272 6.99 -22.89 -10.17
CA ASP A 272 7.79 -23.00 -8.95
C ASP A 272 6.90 -23.25 -7.74
N LEU A 273 5.79 -22.52 -7.63
CA LEU A 273 4.80 -22.77 -6.57
C LEU A 273 4.21 -24.19 -6.66
N PHE A 274 3.95 -24.70 -7.86
CA PHE A 274 3.47 -26.08 -8.06
C PHE A 274 4.51 -27.13 -7.63
N ARG A 275 5.79 -26.87 -7.89
CA ARG A 275 6.89 -27.76 -7.48
C ARG A 275 7.04 -27.83 -5.97
N LEU A 276 6.79 -26.73 -5.26
CA LEU A 276 7.01 -26.63 -3.81
C LEU A 276 5.77 -26.98 -2.98
N SER A 277 4.57 -26.61 -3.44
CA SER A 277 3.31 -26.86 -2.73
C SER A 277 2.63 -28.18 -3.10
N HIS A 278 2.93 -28.74 -4.27
CA HIS A 278 2.29 -29.95 -4.80
C HIS A 278 0.75 -29.89 -4.81
N PRO A 279 0.15 -28.88 -5.44
CA PRO A 279 -1.30 -28.74 -5.48
C PRO A 279 -1.92 -29.92 -6.25
N LYS A 280 -2.99 -30.46 -5.69
CA LYS A 280 -3.82 -31.48 -6.34
C LYS A 280 -5.09 -30.85 -6.88
N VAL A 281 -5.69 -31.51 -7.86
CA VAL A 281 -7.00 -31.08 -8.36
C VAL A 281 -8.03 -31.32 -7.24
N PRO A 282 -8.78 -30.28 -6.81
CA PRO A 282 -9.57 -30.32 -5.57
C PRO A 282 -10.96 -30.95 -5.74
N VAL A 283 -11.24 -31.52 -6.90
CA VAL A 283 -12.58 -31.96 -7.27
C VAL A 283 -12.69 -33.48 -7.22
N SER A 284 -13.90 -33.97 -6.95
CA SER A 284 -14.19 -35.41 -7.00
C SER A 284 -13.98 -35.97 -8.41
N ALA A 285 -13.81 -37.29 -8.50
CA ALA A 285 -13.66 -37.97 -9.79
C ALA A 285 -14.84 -37.72 -10.74
N ASP A 286 -16.04 -37.44 -10.20
CA ASP A 286 -17.26 -37.18 -10.97
C ASP A 286 -17.49 -35.68 -11.26
N ASP A 287 -16.63 -34.78 -10.78
CA ASP A 287 -16.84 -33.34 -11.02
C ASP A 287 -16.64 -33.02 -12.50
N PRO A 288 -17.57 -32.30 -13.13
CA PRO A 288 -17.46 -32.04 -14.55
C PRO A 288 -16.28 -31.16 -14.99
N SER A 289 -15.70 -30.38 -14.08
CA SER A 289 -14.57 -29.47 -14.33
C SER A 289 -13.21 -30.17 -14.17
N LEU A 290 -13.21 -31.47 -13.79
CA LEU A 290 -12.00 -32.24 -13.50
C LEU A 290 -10.99 -32.18 -14.65
N LEU A 291 -11.43 -32.44 -15.88
CA LEU A 291 -10.55 -32.48 -17.05
C LEU A 291 -9.97 -31.10 -17.39
N GLU A 292 -10.77 -30.04 -17.29
CA GLU A 292 -10.28 -28.66 -17.49
C GLU A 292 -9.18 -28.32 -16.49
N LEU A 293 -9.38 -28.61 -15.21
CA LEU A 293 -8.39 -28.34 -14.17
C LEU A 293 -7.13 -29.19 -14.34
N GLN A 294 -7.26 -30.47 -14.71
CA GLN A 294 -6.11 -31.33 -15.00
C GLN A 294 -5.27 -30.79 -16.17
N GLN A 295 -5.91 -30.31 -17.22
CA GLN A 295 -5.26 -29.69 -18.37
C GLN A 295 -4.53 -28.40 -17.97
N ILE A 296 -5.17 -27.53 -17.21
CA ILE A 296 -4.54 -26.28 -16.73
C ILE A 296 -3.36 -26.58 -15.81
N TYR A 297 -3.49 -27.54 -14.89
CA TYR A 297 -2.39 -27.97 -14.01
C TYR A 297 -1.23 -28.56 -14.81
N HIS A 298 -1.54 -29.36 -15.84
CA HIS A 298 -0.54 -29.88 -16.77
C HIS A 298 0.18 -28.75 -17.50
N TYR A 299 -0.56 -27.76 -18.01
CA TYR A 299 -0.01 -26.57 -18.65
C TYR A 299 0.93 -25.79 -17.72
N ILE A 300 0.57 -25.58 -16.45
CA ILE A 300 1.44 -24.89 -15.48
C ILE A 300 2.78 -25.60 -15.32
N VAL A 301 2.77 -26.94 -15.26
CA VAL A 301 3.99 -27.74 -14.99
C VAL A 301 4.83 -27.98 -16.24
N LYS A 302 4.18 -28.22 -17.39
CA LYS A 302 4.81 -28.66 -18.64
C LYS A 302 4.86 -27.59 -19.73
N GLY A 303 4.06 -26.54 -19.63
CA GLY A 303 3.97 -25.47 -20.62
C GLY A 303 3.15 -25.82 -21.86
N THR A 304 2.53 -27.00 -21.92
CA THR A 304 1.72 -27.48 -23.05
C THR A 304 0.40 -28.05 -22.55
N LEU A 305 -0.63 -27.99 -23.37
CA LEU A 305 -1.88 -28.72 -23.15
C LEU A 305 -1.78 -30.10 -23.80
N LYS A 306 -2.53 -31.08 -23.28
CA LYS A 306 -2.72 -32.37 -23.95
C LYS A 306 -3.88 -32.26 -24.94
N THR A 307 -3.88 -33.11 -25.96
CA THR A 307 -5.03 -33.25 -26.86
C THR A 307 -6.30 -33.55 -26.06
N ARG A 308 -7.36 -32.78 -26.33
CA ARG A 308 -8.66 -32.93 -25.66
C ARG A 308 -9.23 -34.32 -25.90
N LYS A 309 -9.94 -34.88 -24.92
CA LYS A 309 -10.41 -36.26 -24.94
C LYS A 309 -11.30 -36.59 -26.14
N ARG A 310 -12.20 -35.68 -26.54
CA ARG A 310 -13.04 -35.81 -27.74
C ARG A 310 -12.27 -35.70 -29.07
N ARG A 311 -11.03 -35.20 -29.06
CA ARG A 311 -10.19 -34.98 -30.23
C ARG A 311 -9.08 -36.03 -30.39
N LEU A 312 -9.03 -37.04 -29.51
CA LEU A 312 -8.07 -38.14 -29.58
C LEU A 312 -8.44 -39.13 -30.70
N SER A 313 -7.43 -39.66 -31.37
CA SER A 313 -7.60 -40.77 -32.33
C SER A 313 -8.01 -42.08 -31.63
N ALA A 314 -8.55 -43.05 -32.37
CA ALA A 314 -8.97 -44.34 -31.80
C ALA A 314 -7.84 -45.09 -31.06
N VAL A 315 -6.60 -44.96 -31.55
CA VAL A 315 -5.41 -45.56 -30.90
C VAL A 315 -5.10 -44.86 -29.59
N GLU A 316 -5.07 -43.52 -29.59
CA GLU A 316 -4.79 -42.76 -28.37
C GLU A 316 -5.93 -42.86 -27.34
N GLN A 317 -7.17 -43.06 -27.78
CA GLN A 317 -8.30 -43.33 -26.89
C GLN A 317 -8.07 -44.65 -26.15
N ALA A 318 -7.67 -45.72 -26.84
CA ALA A 318 -7.39 -47.01 -26.22
C ALA A 318 -6.25 -46.96 -25.18
N GLU A 319 -5.25 -46.09 -25.38
CA GLU A 319 -4.11 -45.91 -24.46
C GLU A 319 -4.39 -44.93 -23.31
N GLN A 320 -5.06 -43.80 -23.60
CA GLN A 320 -5.20 -42.68 -22.66
C GLN A 320 -6.58 -42.59 -22.00
N GLN A 321 -7.52 -43.44 -22.43
CA GLN A 321 -8.89 -43.56 -21.91
C GLN A 321 -9.27 -45.04 -21.74
N PRO A 322 -8.69 -45.77 -20.76
CA PRO A 322 -9.25 -47.07 -20.39
C PRO A 322 -10.73 -46.88 -20.03
N ALA A 323 -11.58 -47.86 -20.40
CA ALA A 323 -13.03 -47.73 -20.32
C ALA A 323 -13.50 -47.23 -18.93
N ASN A 324 -14.47 -46.30 -18.92
CA ASN A 324 -15.07 -45.69 -17.72
C ASN A 324 -14.16 -44.77 -16.88
N THR A 325 -13.04 -44.26 -17.42
CA THR A 325 -12.18 -43.32 -16.67
C THR A 325 -12.81 -41.93 -16.50
N TYR A 326 -13.56 -41.44 -17.50
CA TYR A 326 -14.17 -40.11 -17.52
C TYR A 326 -15.62 -40.19 -18.02
N THR A 327 -16.48 -39.30 -17.55
CA THR A 327 -17.88 -39.20 -17.98
C THR A 327 -18.02 -38.44 -19.30
N SER A 328 -19.15 -38.63 -20.01
CA SER A 328 -19.45 -37.86 -21.24
C SER A 328 -19.41 -36.36 -20.96
N ASP A 329 -20.09 -35.92 -19.89
CA ASP A 329 -20.19 -34.53 -19.49
C ASP A 329 -18.82 -33.87 -19.23
N GLN A 330 -17.88 -34.61 -18.64
CA GLN A 330 -16.51 -34.13 -18.45
C GLN A 330 -15.79 -33.91 -19.78
N MET A 331 -15.92 -34.85 -20.71
CA MET A 331 -15.28 -34.78 -22.03
C MET A 331 -15.89 -33.67 -22.89
N ASP A 332 -17.21 -33.46 -22.79
CA ASP A 332 -17.92 -32.41 -23.51
C ASP A 332 -17.55 -31.02 -22.95
N ARG A 333 -17.52 -30.87 -21.61
CA ARG A 333 -17.02 -29.64 -20.98
C ARG A 333 -15.57 -29.33 -21.33
N GLU A 334 -14.68 -30.32 -21.31
CA GLU A 334 -13.29 -30.11 -21.74
C GLU A 334 -13.23 -29.65 -23.20
N ASN A 335 -14.02 -30.28 -24.08
CA ASN A 335 -14.03 -29.93 -25.50
C ASN A 335 -14.55 -28.52 -25.79
N ASP A 336 -15.48 -28.02 -24.99
CA ASP A 336 -16.11 -26.71 -25.18
C ASP A 336 -15.57 -25.65 -24.19
N SER A 337 -14.47 -25.95 -23.49
CA SER A 337 -13.90 -25.10 -22.46
C SER A 337 -13.34 -23.79 -23.00
N GLU A 338 -13.96 -22.67 -22.61
CA GLU A 338 -13.41 -21.33 -22.84
C GLU A 338 -12.03 -21.13 -22.19
N ALA A 339 -11.77 -21.81 -21.07
CA ALA A 339 -10.51 -21.69 -20.34
C ALA A 339 -9.35 -22.34 -21.12
N LEU A 340 -9.59 -23.51 -21.71
CA LEU A 340 -8.60 -24.18 -22.55
C LEU A 340 -8.42 -23.46 -23.88
N ASP A 341 -9.52 -22.99 -24.49
CA ASP A 341 -9.47 -22.16 -25.69
C ASP A 341 -8.61 -20.90 -25.50
N LEU A 342 -8.71 -20.24 -24.34
CA LEU A 342 -7.89 -19.08 -23.99
C LEU A 342 -6.40 -19.43 -24.02
N ILE A 343 -6.01 -20.54 -23.38
CA ILE A 343 -4.62 -20.99 -23.31
C ILE A 343 -4.11 -21.40 -24.69
N GLU A 344 -4.89 -22.16 -25.46
CA GLU A 344 -4.54 -22.55 -26.84
C GLU A 344 -4.33 -21.32 -27.73
N THR A 345 -5.25 -20.36 -27.67
CA THR A 345 -5.16 -19.12 -28.44
C THR A 345 -3.92 -18.32 -28.04
N PHE A 346 -3.70 -18.10 -26.74
CA PHE A 346 -2.50 -17.42 -26.23
C PHE A 346 -1.21 -18.09 -26.70
N LYS A 347 -1.15 -19.42 -26.68
CA LYS A 347 0.01 -20.19 -27.16
C LYS A 347 0.23 -20.12 -28.66
N SER A 348 -0.84 -19.95 -29.44
CA SER A 348 -0.77 -19.85 -30.90
C SER A 348 -0.29 -18.48 -31.38
N LEU A 349 -0.43 -17.44 -30.56
CA LEU A 349 0.00 -16.08 -30.92
C LEU A 349 1.53 -16.01 -30.97
N SER A 350 2.03 -15.53 -32.10
CA SER A 350 3.44 -15.25 -32.32
C SER A 350 3.62 -13.82 -32.87
N GLN A 351 4.88 -13.42 -33.04
CA GLN A 351 5.20 -12.13 -33.68
C GLN A 351 4.73 -12.09 -35.14
N GLU A 352 4.56 -13.25 -35.79
CA GLU A 352 4.18 -13.37 -37.20
C GLU A 352 2.66 -13.49 -37.41
N THR A 353 1.88 -13.60 -36.33
CA THR A 353 0.41 -13.68 -36.43
C THR A 353 -0.15 -12.42 -37.09
N PRO A 354 -0.99 -12.53 -38.13
CA PRO A 354 -1.62 -11.38 -38.78
C PRO A 354 -2.44 -10.52 -37.80
N GLU A 355 -2.40 -9.19 -37.95
CA GLU A 355 -3.06 -8.26 -37.02
C GLU A 355 -4.55 -8.53 -36.84
N ASN A 356 -5.25 -8.88 -37.92
CA ASN A 356 -6.70 -9.20 -37.88
C ASN A 356 -6.99 -10.41 -36.99
N ASP A 357 -6.11 -11.42 -37.00
CA ASP A 357 -6.27 -12.62 -36.18
C ASP A 357 -6.03 -12.30 -34.69
N VAL A 358 -5.08 -11.39 -34.40
CA VAL A 358 -4.85 -10.89 -33.03
C VAL A 358 -6.07 -10.09 -32.54
N VAL A 359 -6.64 -9.21 -33.37
CA VAL A 359 -7.85 -8.44 -33.04
C VAL A 359 -9.03 -9.38 -32.77
N ASP A 360 -9.21 -10.39 -33.61
CA ASP A 360 -10.23 -11.42 -33.43
C ASP A 360 -10.03 -12.21 -32.13
N ALA A 361 -8.79 -12.57 -31.81
CA ALA A 361 -8.45 -13.25 -30.57
C ALA A 361 -8.77 -12.38 -29.33
N ILE A 362 -8.50 -11.08 -29.39
CA ILE A 362 -8.86 -10.12 -28.33
C ILE A 362 -10.39 -10.09 -28.13
N LYS A 363 -11.14 -9.89 -29.21
CA LYS A 363 -12.61 -9.74 -29.15
C LYS A 363 -13.32 -11.02 -28.72
N LYS A 364 -12.93 -12.16 -29.30
CA LYS A 364 -13.59 -13.47 -29.11
C LYS A 364 -13.16 -14.16 -27.81
N LYS A 365 -11.87 -14.11 -27.45
CA LYS A 365 -11.33 -14.85 -26.29
C LYS A 365 -11.00 -13.96 -25.09
N GLY A 366 -11.16 -12.64 -25.21
CA GLY A 366 -10.96 -11.70 -24.10
C GLY A 366 -9.48 -11.56 -23.72
N LEU A 367 -8.57 -11.63 -24.70
CA LEU A 367 -7.15 -11.40 -24.45
C LEU A 367 -6.90 -9.98 -23.98
N VAL A 368 -5.93 -9.83 -23.08
CA VAL A 368 -5.49 -8.54 -22.54
C VAL A 368 -4.08 -8.23 -23.02
N ARG A 369 -3.61 -7.01 -22.77
CA ARG A 369 -2.29 -6.51 -23.20
C ARG A 369 -1.14 -7.49 -22.89
N GLU A 370 -1.15 -8.14 -21.72
CA GLU A 370 -0.10 -9.08 -21.32
C GLU A 370 -0.03 -10.34 -22.19
N HIS A 371 -1.11 -10.70 -22.90
CA HIS A 371 -1.12 -11.83 -23.83
C HIS A 371 -0.59 -11.48 -25.22
N ILE A 372 -0.48 -10.18 -25.54
CA ILE A 372 -0.18 -9.72 -26.89
C ILE A 372 1.34 -9.64 -27.09
N PRO A 373 1.90 -10.26 -28.16
CA PRO A 373 3.31 -10.12 -28.49
C PRO A 373 3.73 -8.65 -28.66
N SER A 374 4.95 -8.33 -28.25
CA SER A 374 5.41 -6.93 -28.14
C SER A 374 5.37 -6.14 -29.46
N GLN A 375 5.60 -6.77 -30.62
CA GLN A 375 5.59 -6.11 -31.92
C GLN A 375 4.19 -5.56 -32.27
N HIS A 376 3.15 -6.32 -31.92
CA HIS A 376 1.75 -5.97 -32.12
C HIS A 376 1.29 -4.78 -31.28
N LEU A 377 2.01 -4.44 -30.20
CA LEU A 377 1.68 -3.31 -29.33
C LEU A 377 2.01 -1.93 -29.94
N ASN A 378 2.38 -1.87 -31.22
CA ASN A 378 2.50 -0.63 -31.99
C ASN A 378 1.32 -0.42 -32.97
N SER A 379 0.40 -1.38 -33.11
CA SER A 379 -0.75 -1.26 -34.00
C SER A 379 -1.94 -0.57 -33.32
N VAL A 380 -2.54 0.41 -34.00
CA VAL A 380 -3.71 1.15 -33.52
C VAL A 380 -4.93 0.24 -33.41
N SER A 381 -5.17 -0.63 -34.40
CA SER A 381 -6.33 -1.54 -34.43
C SER A 381 -6.34 -2.50 -33.23
N ILE A 382 -5.16 -2.94 -32.80
CA ILE A 382 -4.97 -3.81 -31.65
C ILE A 382 -5.27 -3.07 -30.35
N TRP A 383 -4.81 -1.82 -30.20
CA TRP A 383 -5.12 -1.01 -29.03
C TRP A 383 -6.61 -0.61 -28.95
N GLU A 384 -7.25 -0.37 -30.09
CA GLU A 384 -8.71 -0.16 -30.15
C GLU A 384 -9.46 -1.38 -29.64
N ALA A 385 -9.10 -2.58 -30.11
CA ALA A 385 -9.70 -3.84 -29.64
C ALA A 385 -9.46 -4.08 -28.14
N LEU A 386 -8.25 -3.76 -27.64
CA LEU A 386 -7.93 -3.86 -26.21
C LEU A 386 -8.76 -2.88 -25.38
N LEU A 387 -8.95 -1.64 -25.83
CA LEU A 387 -9.64 -0.57 -25.09
C LEU A 387 -11.11 -0.91 -24.83
N GLU A 388 -11.78 -1.67 -25.71
CA GLU A 388 -13.18 -2.04 -25.57
C GLU A 388 -13.48 -2.65 -24.19
N LYS A 389 -12.65 -3.60 -23.73
CA LYS A 389 -12.82 -4.33 -22.46
C LYS A 389 -11.67 -4.08 -21.46
N MET A 390 -10.88 -3.03 -21.66
CA MET A 390 -9.72 -2.74 -20.79
C MET A 390 -10.15 -2.33 -19.38
N PRO A 391 -9.63 -2.96 -18.32
CA PRO A 391 -9.86 -2.52 -16.95
C PRO A 391 -9.26 -1.12 -16.68
N MET A 392 -9.90 -0.35 -15.81
CA MET A 392 -9.51 1.04 -15.47
C MET A 392 -8.02 1.19 -15.10
N THR A 393 -7.48 0.36 -14.21
CA THR A 393 -6.06 0.40 -13.83
C THR A 393 -5.11 0.15 -15.01
N ALA A 394 -5.50 -0.74 -15.94
CA ALA A 394 -4.71 -0.99 -17.14
C ALA A 394 -4.82 0.19 -18.11
N MET A 395 -6.00 0.80 -18.23
CA MET A 395 -6.23 1.98 -19.05
C MET A 395 -5.36 3.15 -18.59
N LEU A 396 -5.41 3.51 -17.30
CA LEU A 396 -4.59 4.59 -16.71
C LEU A 396 -3.09 4.42 -17.00
N ARG A 397 -2.58 3.19 -16.86
CA ARG A 397 -1.15 2.88 -17.11
C ARG A 397 -0.74 2.97 -18.57
N ASN A 398 -1.68 2.94 -19.52
CA ASN A 398 -1.41 2.91 -20.96
C ASN A 398 -1.92 4.14 -21.71
N LEU A 399 -2.50 5.14 -21.03
CA LEU A 399 -2.97 6.39 -21.63
C LEU A 399 -1.90 7.06 -22.49
N SER A 400 -0.69 7.21 -21.95
CA SER A 400 0.46 7.79 -22.65
C SER A 400 0.83 7.01 -23.92
N LYS A 401 0.73 5.68 -23.91
CA LYS A 401 1.02 4.84 -25.08
C LYS A 401 -0.06 4.99 -26.15
N MET A 402 -1.33 5.00 -25.77
CA MET A 402 -2.44 5.22 -26.71
C MET A 402 -2.38 6.62 -27.33
N GLN A 403 -2.01 7.64 -26.56
CA GLN A 403 -1.79 9.00 -27.06
C GLN A 403 -0.58 9.07 -28.01
N ALA A 404 0.53 8.41 -27.67
CA ALA A 404 1.73 8.38 -28.52
C ALA A 404 1.52 7.65 -29.85
N LEU A 405 0.57 6.71 -29.91
CA LEU A 405 0.13 6.06 -31.14
C LEU A 405 -0.88 6.89 -31.94
N ASP A 406 -1.25 8.07 -31.44
CA ASP A 406 -2.19 8.98 -32.09
C ASP A 406 -3.59 8.36 -32.32
N MET A 407 -3.94 7.36 -31.49
CA MET A 407 -5.21 6.62 -31.51
C MET A 407 -6.36 7.43 -30.90
N LEU A 408 -6.06 8.28 -29.90
CA LEU A 408 -7.07 9.00 -29.15
C LEU A 408 -7.52 10.25 -29.92
N LYS A 409 -8.43 10.05 -30.89
CA LYS A 409 -9.05 11.10 -31.71
C LYS A 409 -10.56 10.92 -31.84
N GLY A 410 -11.28 12.01 -32.13
CA GLY A 410 -12.71 11.99 -32.44
C GLY A 410 -13.52 11.27 -31.36
N THR A 411 -14.32 10.27 -31.77
CA THR A 411 -15.18 9.49 -30.87
C THR A 411 -14.39 8.71 -29.82
N LYS A 412 -13.14 8.29 -30.11
CA LYS A 412 -12.32 7.50 -29.17
C LYS A 412 -11.91 8.28 -27.93
N ILE A 413 -11.69 9.60 -28.06
CA ILE A 413 -11.47 10.46 -26.88
C ILE A 413 -12.73 10.47 -26.02
N THR A 414 -13.90 10.59 -26.63
CA THR A 414 -15.18 10.66 -25.90
C THR A 414 -15.44 9.35 -25.17
N GLU A 415 -15.32 8.21 -25.86
CA GLU A 415 -15.45 6.87 -25.25
C GLU A 415 -14.46 6.67 -24.07
N LEU A 416 -13.23 7.16 -24.21
CA LEU A 416 -12.23 7.09 -23.14
C LEU A 416 -12.61 7.97 -21.94
N CYS A 417 -12.99 9.22 -22.20
CA CYS A 417 -13.38 10.17 -21.17
C CYS A 417 -14.61 9.68 -20.41
N ASP A 418 -15.62 9.15 -21.10
CA ASP A 418 -16.82 8.58 -20.49
C ASP A 418 -16.46 7.44 -19.53
N LYS A 419 -15.55 6.55 -19.93
CA LYS A 419 -15.03 5.47 -19.05
C LYS A 419 -14.24 6.01 -17.86
N LEU A 420 -13.47 7.08 -18.04
CA LEU A 420 -12.67 7.68 -16.98
C LEU A 420 -13.54 8.38 -15.92
N THR A 421 -14.66 8.98 -16.34
CA THR A 421 -15.55 9.76 -15.47
C THR A 421 -16.74 8.99 -14.93
N ASP A 422 -16.87 7.69 -15.24
CA ASP A 422 -17.91 6.83 -14.69
C ASP A 422 -17.64 6.51 -13.21
N GLU A 423 -18.37 7.19 -12.32
CA GLU A 423 -18.26 7.01 -10.86
C GLU A 423 -18.52 5.55 -10.42
N ALA A 424 -19.46 4.86 -11.06
CA ALA A 424 -19.80 3.49 -10.69
C ALA A 424 -18.63 2.56 -11.06
N ALA A 425 -18.05 2.74 -12.25
CA ALA A 425 -16.87 1.99 -12.68
C ALA A 425 -15.65 2.28 -11.79
N ILE A 426 -15.43 3.54 -11.39
CA ILE A 426 -14.34 3.92 -10.47
C ILE A 426 -14.50 3.22 -9.11
N ARG A 427 -15.70 3.23 -8.52
CA ARG A 427 -15.98 2.56 -7.24
C ARG A 427 -15.80 1.04 -7.33
N VAL A 428 -16.31 0.40 -8.37
CA VAL A 428 -16.19 -1.06 -8.57
C VAL A 428 -14.75 -1.48 -8.83
N SER A 429 -14.00 -0.68 -9.59
CA SER A 429 -12.60 -0.98 -9.92
C SER A 429 -11.63 -0.78 -8.75
N ARG A 430 -12.07 -0.12 -7.67
CA ARG A 430 -11.26 0.21 -6.48
C ARG A 430 -9.94 0.88 -6.87
N VAL A 431 -9.99 1.73 -7.90
CA VAL A 431 -8.83 2.50 -8.32
C VAL A 431 -8.55 3.55 -7.26
N HIS A 432 -7.35 3.48 -6.69
CA HIS A 432 -6.94 4.37 -5.64
C HIS A 432 -6.67 5.79 -6.18
N PRO A 433 -7.07 6.87 -5.48
CA PRO A 433 -6.88 8.24 -5.96
C PRO A 433 -5.45 8.59 -6.38
N ILE A 434 -4.45 8.18 -5.60
CA ILE A 434 -3.05 8.40 -5.97
C ILE A 434 -2.66 7.77 -7.32
N GLN A 435 -3.28 6.66 -7.73
CA GLN A 435 -2.99 6.04 -9.02
C GLN A 435 -3.49 6.90 -10.17
N ILE A 436 -4.64 7.58 -9.98
CA ILE A 436 -5.17 8.54 -10.93
C ILE A 436 -4.30 9.80 -10.94
N LEU A 437 -3.88 10.27 -9.76
CA LEU A 437 -2.99 11.42 -9.61
C LEU A 437 -1.64 11.19 -10.32
N ILE A 438 -1.02 10.02 -10.11
CA ILE A 438 0.21 9.60 -10.81
C ILE A 438 -0.04 9.51 -12.31
N ALA A 439 -1.16 8.92 -12.75
CA ALA A 439 -1.50 8.85 -14.17
C ALA A 439 -1.69 10.25 -14.78
N HIS A 440 -2.37 11.16 -14.09
CA HIS A 440 -2.55 12.56 -14.50
C HIS A 440 -1.20 13.26 -14.63
N HIS A 441 -0.37 13.22 -13.59
CA HIS A 441 0.95 13.84 -13.60
C HIS A 441 1.81 13.28 -14.74
N MET A 442 1.91 11.96 -14.85
CA MET A 442 2.68 11.32 -15.92
C MET A 442 2.17 11.71 -17.30
N TYR A 443 0.85 11.68 -17.53
CA TYR A 443 0.25 12.04 -18.81
C TYR A 443 0.54 13.50 -19.19
N SER A 444 0.44 14.41 -18.23
CA SER A 444 0.65 15.85 -18.44
C SER A 444 2.10 16.20 -18.80
N GLN A 445 3.08 15.39 -18.37
CA GLN A 445 4.50 15.62 -18.72
C GLN A 445 4.80 15.46 -20.23
N GLY A 446 3.96 14.77 -20.99
CA GLY A 446 4.18 14.54 -22.43
C GLY A 446 5.39 13.65 -22.78
N ARG A 447 6.03 13.04 -21.78
CA ARG A 447 7.19 12.16 -21.96
C ARG A 447 7.26 11.07 -20.90
N GLY A 448 7.79 9.91 -21.28
CA GLY A 448 8.03 8.79 -20.38
C GLY A 448 9.21 9.06 -19.44
N ASP A 449 9.11 8.58 -18.21
CA ASP A 449 10.12 8.79 -17.17
C ASP A 449 11.42 7.99 -17.43
N LYS A 450 11.28 6.71 -17.82
CA LYS A 450 12.41 5.78 -18.06
C LYS A 450 12.63 5.42 -19.54
N GLY A 451 11.97 6.11 -20.46
CA GLY A 451 11.96 5.71 -21.88
C GLY A 451 11.92 6.88 -22.86
N LYS A 452 12.01 6.56 -24.16
CA LYS A 452 11.98 7.56 -25.26
C LYS A 452 10.58 7.94 -25.74
N LEU A 453 9.54 7.40 -25.09
CA LEU A 453 8.16 7.65 -25.50
C LEU A 453 7.80 9.11 -25.23
N THR A 454 7.32 9.81 -26.25
CA THR A 454 6.83 11.19 -26.16
C THR A 454 5.43 11.26 -26.76
N TRP A 455 4.62 12.19 -26.25
CA TRP A 455 3.27 12.45 -26.75
C TRP A 455 2.88 13.89 -26.45
N ARG A 456 1.84 14.37 -27.11
CA ARG A 456 1.23 15.65 -26.80
C ARG A 456 0.02 15.41 -25.88
N PRO A 457 0.02 15.92 -24.64
CA PRO A 457 -1.14 15.81 -23.76
C PRO A 457 -2.39 16.43 -24.40
N ASN A 458 -3.54 15.81 -24.17
CA ASN A 458 -4.84 16.32 -24.61
C ASN A 458 -5.58 16.92 -23.40
N PRO A 459 -5.95 18.22 -23.44
CA PRO A 459 -6.65 18.89 -22.33
C PRO A 459 -7.96 18.22 -21.90
N THR A 460 -8.65 17.56 -22.84
CA THR A 460 -9.91 16.86 -22.55
C THR A 460 -9.67 15.63 -21.67
N ILE A 461 -8.57 14.92 -21.90
CA ILE A 461 -8.17 13.74 -21.13
C ILE A 461 -7.63 14.16 -19.76
N GLU A 462 -6.86 15.25 -19.69
CA GLU A 462 -6.38 15.82 -18.42
C GLU A 462 -7.55 16.20 -17.51
N ASN A 463 -8.53 16.93 -18.04
CA ASN A 463 -9.75 17.27 -17.30
C ASN A 463 -10.56 16.03 -16.87
N ALA A 464 -10.62 14.99 -17.72
CA ALA A 464 -11.29 13.73 -17.35
C ALA A 464 -10.56 12.99 -16.22
N LEU A 465 -9.23 12.99 -16.22
CA LEU A 465 -8.41 12.42 -15.15
C LEU A 465 -8.54 13.20 -13.84
N GLU A 466 -8.60 14.54 -13.91
CA GLU A 466 -8.84 15.39 -12.74
C GLU A 466 -10.22 15.11 -12.14
N LYS A 467 -11.27 15.00 -12.96
CA LYS A 467 -12.61 14.58 -12.50
C LYS A 467 -12.60 13.18 -11.88
N ALA A 468 -11.92 12.23 -12.52
CA ALA A 468 -11.79 10.86 -12.02
C ALA A 468 -11.06 10.82 -10.67
N PHE A 469 -10.06 11.68 -10.46
CA PHE A 469 -9.34 11.80 -9.19
C PHE A 469 -10.31 12.20 -8.07
N TYR A 470 -11.13 13.23 -8.27
CA TYR A 470 -12.11 13.63 -7.25
C TYR A 470 -13.17 12.55 -7.01
N ALA A 471 -13.69 11.93 -8.07
CA ALA A 471 -14.69 10.85 -7.98
C ALA A 471 -14.17 9.56 -7.31
N SER A 472 -12.85 9.39 -7.21
CA SER A 472 -12.24 8.21 -6.58
C SER A 472 -12.22 8.26 -5.05
N PHE A 473 -12.46 9.42 -4.45
CA PHE A 473 -12.69 9.54 -3.01
C PHE A 473 -14.12 9.18 -2.66
N LYS A 474 -14.35 8.75 -1.42
CA LYS A 474 -15.72 8.62 -0.90
C LYS A 474 -16.37 10.00 -0.89
N ASN A 475 -17.54 10.12 -1.51
CA ASN A 475 -18.37 11.32 -1.39
C ASN A 475 -18.80 11.44 0.08
N VAL A 476 -18.45 12.56 0.72
CA VAL A 476 -18.81 12.86 2.10
C VAL A 476 -19.54 14.20 2.12
N GLU A 477 -20.60 14.27 2.93
CA GLU A 477 -21.32 15.52 3.14
C GLU A 477 -20.43 16.53 3.86
N ALA A 478 -20.46 17.78 3.39
CA ALA A 478 -19.80 18.89 4.03
C ALA A 478 -20.12 18.94 5.53
N THR A 479 -19.10 19.23 6.33
CA THR A 479 -19.27 19.43 7.78
C THR A 479 -19.83 20.82 8.08
N GLY A 480 -19.65 21.78 7.16
CA GLY A 480 -20.09 23.16 7.32
C GLY A 480 -19.24 23.96 8.32
N LYS A 481 -18.13 23.39 8.80
CA LYS A 481 -17.19 24.02 9.73
C LYS A 481 -16.20 24.93 8.99
N ARG A 482 -15.51 25.79 9.75
CA ARG A 482 -14.48 26.69 9.23
C ARG A 482 -13.13 26.00 9.31
N PHE A 483 -12.51 25.77 8.15
CA PHE A 483 -11.23 25.08 8.05
C PHE A 483 -10.09 26.04 7.75
N CYS A 484 -8.91 25.73 8.28
CA CYS A 484 -7.64 26.25 7.79
C CYS A 484 -6.83 25.09 7.20
N PHE A 485 -6.59 25.12 5.89
CA PHE A 485 -5.72 24.16 5.22
C PHE A 485 -4.31 24.73 5.12
N ALA A 486 -3.38 24.09 5.82
CA ALA A 486 -2.01 24.53 5.94
C ALA A 486 -1.08 23.53 5.24
N PHE A 487 -0.47 23.96 4.15
CA PHE A 487 0.46 23.12 3.39
C PHE A 487 1.90 23.43 3.75
N ASP A 488 2.62 22.41 4.16
CA ASP A 488 4.06 22.47 4.32
C ASP A 488 4.72 22.59 2.95
N VAL A 489 5.42 23.71 2.72
CA VAL A 489 6.17 23.97 1.48
C VAL A 489 7.67 23.89 1.70
N SER A 490 8.12 23.41 2.84
CA SER A 490 9.54 23.20 3.13
C SER A 490 10.22 22.29 2.10
N SER A 491 11.54 22.29 2.13
CA SER A 491 12.37 21.52 1.21
C SER A 491 12.15 20.00 1.32
N SER A 492 11.80 19.50 2.51
CA SER A 492 11.60 18.07 2.74
C SER A 492 10.36 17.51 2.01
N MET A 493 9.36 18.35 1.80
CA MET A 493 8.15 18.03 1.03
C MET A 493 8.40 17.84 -0.48
N ASN A 494 9.62 18.12 -0.97
CA ASN A 494 10.02 17.82 -2.35
C ASN A 494 10.39 16.34 -2.56
N SER A 495 10.46 15.55 -1.48
CA SER A 495 10.68 14.09 -1.58
C SER A 495 9.50 13.39 -2.27
N SER A 496 9.79 12.28 -2.96
CA SER A 496 8.79 11.50 -3.69
C SER A 496 7.89 10.69 -2.77
N VAL A 497 6.59 10.70 -3.01
CA VAL A 497 5.64 9.82 -2.32
C VAL A 497 5.88 8.38 -2.76
N SER A 498 6.25 7.50 -1.83
CA SER A 498 6.40 6.06 -2.07
C SER A 498 7.26 5.74 -3.32
N GLY A 499 8.28 6.54 -3.61
CA GLY A 499 9.15 6.37 -4.79
C GLY A 499 8.44 6.56 -6.14
N SER A 500 7.34 7.31 -6.16
CA SER A 500 6.63 7.72 -7.38
C SER A 500 7.24 8.97 -8.00
N SER A 501 6.73 9.37 -9.17
CA SER A 501 7.09 10.64 -9.83
C SER A 501 6.47 11.88 -9.20
N ILE A 502 5.66 11.73 -8.14
CA ILE A 502 4.97 12.82 -7.47
C ILE A 502 5.63 13.12 -6.13
N THR A 503 5.83 14.40 -5.86
CA THR A 503 6.39 14.91 -4.59
C THR A 503 5.32 15.00 -3.50
N ASN A 504 5.73 14.90 -2.23
CA ASN A 504 4.86 15.05 -1.06
C ASN A 504 4.13 16.40 -1.04
N ARG A 505 4.70 17.45 -1.65
CA ARG A 505 4.05 18.75 -1.84
C ARG A 505 2.87 18.68 -2.81
N LYS A 506 3.09 18.17 -4.03
CA LYS A 506 2.03 18.05 -5.07
C LYS A 506 0.90 17.15 -4.61
N ALA A 507 1.29 16.08 -3.94
CA ALA A 507 0.43 15.18 -3.21
C ALA A 507 -0.48 15.89 -2.20
N SER A 508 0.12 16.68 -1.31
CA SER A 508 -0.60 17.43 -0.27
C SER A 508 -1.60 18.39 -0.88
N VAL A 509 -1.17 19.17 -1.88
CA VAL A 509 -2.05 20.09 -2.62
C VAL A 509 -3.23 19.36 -3.25
N ALA A 510 -2.99 18.23 -3.93
CA ALA A 510 -4.04 17.43 -4.53
C ALA A 510 -5.08 16.96 -3.49
N MET A 511 -4.62 16.59 -2.29
CA MET A 511 -5.49 16.17 -1.20
C MET A 511 -6.28 17.33 -0.60
N GLY A 512 -5.65 18.47 -0.37
CA GLY A 512 -6.35 19.65 0.14
C GLY A 512 -7.40 20.17 -0.84
N MET A 513 -7.19 20.03 -2.15
CA MET A 513 -8.21 20.38 -3.15
C MET A 513 -9.53 19.63 -3.00
N ILE A 514 -9.52 18.43 -2.42
CA ILE A 514 -10.75 17.67 -2.14
C ILE A 514 -11.57 18.37 -1.07
N GLY A 515 -10.91 18.76 0.02
CA GLY A 515 -11.55 19.47 1.11
C GLY A 515 -12.10 20.83 0.67
N LEU A 516 -11.39 21.55 -0.21
CA LEU A 516 -11.87 22.82 -0.78
C LEU A 516 -13.13 22.66 -1.60
N ARG A 517 -13.23 21.56 -2.38
CA ARG A 517 -14.42 21.31 -3.19
C ARG A 517 -15.60 20.84 -2.33
N THR A 518 -15.33 20.32 -1.14
CA THR A 518 -16.34 19.78 -0.22
C THR A 518 -16.87 20.85 0.75
N GLU A 519 -15.98 21.62 1.36
CA GLU A 519 -16.32 22.62 2.37
C GLU A 519 -16.45 24.03 1.76
N GLU A 520 -17.33 24.85 2.30
CA GLU A 520 -17.53 26.23 1.82
C GLU A 520 -16.58 27.23 2.49
N ASN A 521 -16.28 27.04 3.78
CA ASN A 521 -15.49 27.98 4.58
C ASN A 521 -14.09 27.42 4.79
N VAL A 522 -13.20 27.64 3.82
CA VAL A 522 -11.80 27.18 3.91
C VAL A 522 -10.86 28.34 3.67
N GLU A 523 -10.03 28.64 4.66
CA GLU A 523 -8.85 29.50 4.51
C GLU A 523 -7.63 28.63 4.23
N VAL A 524 -6.71 29.18 3.43
CA VAL A 524 -5.62 28.39 2.89
C VAL A 524 -4.31 29.13 3.04
N VAL A 525 -3.36 28.44 3.65
CA VAL A 525 -2.03 28.95 3.91
C VAL A 525 -0.99 27.94 3.46
N ALA A 526 0.16 28.42 3.01
CA ALA A 526 1.38 27.65 2.91
C ALA A 526 2.33 28.11 4.00
N PHE A 527 3.13 27.20 4.55
CA PHE A 527 4.08 27.54 5.58
C PHE A 527 5.44 26.87 5.37
N CYS A 528 6.47 27.60 5.76
CA CYS A 528 7.82 27.11 6.06
C CYS A 528 8.30 27.83 7.32
N ASP A 529 9.33 28.67 7.23
CA ASP A 529 9.77 29.59 8.28
C ASP A 529 8.90 30.85 8.34
N GLN A 530 8.16 31.12 7.27
CA GLN A 530 7.11 32.13 7.19
C GLN A 530 5.83 31.51 6.65
N LEU A 531 4.70 32.14 6.98
CA LEU A 531 3.38 31.76 6.48
C LEU A 531 2.94 32.69 5.36
N THR A 532 2.45 32.11 4.27
CA THR A 532 1.92 32.82 3.11
C THR A 532 0.46 32.45 2.92
N GLU A 533 -0.43 33.44 2.90
CA GLU A 533 -1.83 33.25 2.50
C GLU A 533 -1.92 32.94 1.01
N ILE A 534 -2.70 31.92 0.66
CA ILE A 534 -2.79 31.43 -0.71
C ILE A 534 -4.13 31.88 -1.31
N PRO A 535 -4.12 32.57 -2.46
CA PRO A 535 -5.33 33.17 -3.03
C PRO A 535 -6.20 32.17 -3.80
N PHE A 536 -5.92 30.87 -3.71
CA PHE A 536 -6.65 29.89 -4.52
C PHE A 536 -8.09 29.72 -4.03
N ASP A 537 -8.97 29.33 -4.96
CA ASP A 537 -10.36 28.97 -4.68
C ASP A 537 -10.76 27.70 -5.46
N LYS A 538 -12.04 27.31 -5.40
CA LYS A 538 -12.58 26.09 -6.05
C LYS A 538 -12.45 26.09 -7.58
N SER A 539 -12.15 27.23 -8.22
CA SER A 539 -12.04 27.35 -9.67
C SER A 539 -10.67 26.91 -10.24
N TRP A 540 -9.64 26.84 -9.39
CA TRP A 540 -8.30 26.48 -9.82
C TRP A 540 -8.22 25.01 -10.21
N THR A 541 -7.45 24.71 -11.25
CA THR A 541 -7.14 23.31 -11.61
C THR A 541 -6.02 22.78 -10.72
N LEU A 542 -5.93 21.46 -10.64
CA LEU A 542 -4.84 20.80 -9.93
C LEU A 542 -3.46 21.21 -10.47
N GLU A 543 -3.32 21.35 -11.78
CA GLU A 543 -2.07 21.76 -12.41
C GLU A 543 -1.70 23.21 -12.06
N GLN A 544 -2.66 24.15 -12.19
CA GLN A 544 -2.46 25.55 -11.83
C GLN A 544 -2.01 25.68 -10.37
N THR A 545 -2.67 24.92 -9.48
CA THR A 545 -2.36 24.93 -8.05
C THR A 545 -0.96 24.38 -7.79
N CYS A 546 -0.62 23.20 -8.34
CA CYS A 546 0.73 22.63 -8.23
C CYS A 546 1.81 23.60 -8.74
N ASN A 547 1.59 24.24 -9.89
CA ASN A 547 2.54 25.18 -10.49
C ASN A 547 2.75 26.44 -9.65
N TYR A 548 1.74 26.88 -8.91
CA TYR A 548 1.87 27.99 -7.96
C TYR A 548 2.70 27.59 -6.75
N PHE A 549 2.41 26.42 -6.16
CA PHE A 549 3.15 25.89 -5.03
C PHE A 549 4.63 25.58 -5.36
N ASP A 550 4.93 25.20 -6.60
CA ASP A 550 6.31 24.97 -7.06
C ASP A 550 7.13 26.28 -7.14
N ARG A 551 6.49 27.46 -7.12
CA ARG A 551 7.15 28.79 -7.20
C ARG A 551 7.28 29.49 -5.86
N LEU A 552 6.72 28.94 -4.78
CA LEU A 552 6.85 29.50 -3.45
C LEU A 552 8.29 29.35 -2.93
N ASP A 553 8.74 30.31 -2.13
CA ASP A 553 10.06 30.27 -1.50
C ASP A 553 10.12 29.16 -0.43
N PHE A 554 11.32 28.59 -0.26
CA PHE A 554 11.55 27.46 0.64
C PHE A 554 12.30 27.90 1.89
N GLY A 555 11.94 27.32 3.03
CA GLY A 555 12.57 27.59 4.31
C GLY A 555 12.50 26.42 5.28
N SER A 556 12.89 26.68 6.53
CA SER A 556 12.78 25.74 7.65
C SER A 556 11.33 25.37 7.95
N THR A 557 11.08 24.30 8.70
CA THR A 557 9.70 23.81 8.95
C THR A 557 9.22 24.20 10.35
N ASP A 558 8.21 25.08 10.40
CA ASP A 558 7.48 25.44 11.62
C ASP A 558 5.98 25.12 11.50
N CYS A 559 5.58 23.95 11.99
CA CYS A 559 4.19 23.50 11.97
C CYS A 559 3.28 24.25 12.96
N ALA A 560 3.80 25.15 13.80
CA ALA A 560 2.99 25.97 14.70
C ALA A 560 2.40 27.21 14.01
N GLN A 561 2.98 27.63 12.88
CA GLN A 561 2.62 28.85 12.15
C GLN A 561 1.12 29.01 11.86
N PRO A 562 0.38 27.99 11.40
CA PRO A 562 -1.04 28.17 11.05
C PRO A 562 -1.89 28.62 12.23
N MET A 563 -1.66 28.07 13.42
CA MET A 563 -2.39 28.43 14.64
C MET A 563 -1.95 29.81 15.17
N ILE A 564 -0.66 30.13 15.05
CA ILE A 564 -0.11 31.45 15.43
C ILE A 564 -0.71 32.55 14.54
N TRP A 565 -0.68 32.36 13.22
CA TRP A 565 -1.26 33.28 12.25
C TRP A 565 -2.76 33.49 12.48
N ALA A 566 -3.52 32.41 12.69
CA ALA A 566 -4.97 32.50 12.92
C ALA A 566 -5.28 33.29 14.19
N ARG A 567 -4.49 33.10 15.26
CA ARG A 567 -4.60 33.87 16.50
C ARG A 567 -4.31 35.36 16.27
N GLU A 568 -3.20 35.67 15.60
CA GLU A 568 -2.74 37.05 15.40
C GLU A 568 -3.68 37.86 14.50
N ASN A 569 -4.24 37.21 13.49
CA ASN A 569 -5.19 37.80 12.56
C ASN A 569 -6.65 37.67 13.01
N ARG A 570 -6.90 37.11 14.21
CA ARG A 570 -8.24 36.90 14.79
C ARG A 570 -9.18 36.15 13.83
N LYS A 571 -8.65 35.13 13.17
CA LYS A 571 -9.41 34.23 12.30
C LYS A 571 -10.16 33.23 13.16
N ASP A 572 -11.42 33.00 12.82
CA ASP A 572 -12.22 32.00 13.50
C ASP A 572 -12.20 30.68 12.73
N ILE A 573 -11.50 29.69 13.28
CA ILE A 573 -11.22 28.39 12.66
C ILE A 573 -11.66 27.30 13.63
N ASP A 574 -12.49 26.39 13.15
CA ASP A 574 -12.95 25.24 13.92
C ASP A 574 -12.00 24.04 13.77
N CYS A 575 -11.34 23.92 12.62
CA CYS A 575 -10.42 22.82 12.34
C CYS A 575 -9.21 23.25 11.51
N PHE A 576 -8.01 23.03 12.05
CA PHE A 576 -6.75 23.14 11.31
C PHE A 576 -6.42 21.79 10.67
N MET A 577 -6.04 21.79 9.40
CA MET A 577 -5.61 20.61 8.67
C MET A 577 -4.22 20.87 8.11
N VAL A 578 -3.20 20.27 8.73
CA VAL A 578 -1.79 20.48 8.42
C VAL A 578 -1.28 19.31 7.58
N PHE A 579 -0.81 19.59 6.37
CA PHE A 579 -0.24 18.60 5.45
C PHE A 579 1.29 18.68 5.51
N THR A 580 1.95 17.69 6.10
CA THR A 580 3.40 17.72 6.40
C THR A 580 3.99 16.30 6.45
N ASP A 581 5.30 16.17 6.45
CA ASP A 581 6.02 14.93 6.74
C ASP A 581 6.29 14.70 8.24
N ASN A 582 5.77 15.59 9.10
CA ASN A 582 5.89 15.61 10.57
C ASN A 582 7.28 16.00 11.09
N GLU A 583 8.13 16.60 10.26
CA GLU A 583 9.50 16.93 10.60
C GLU A 583 9.66 18.42 10.98
N THR A 584 8.94 18.84 12.03
CA THR A 584 9.05 20.20 12.58
C THR A 584 10.25 20.33 13.51
N TYR A 585 11.00 21.43 13.40
CA TYR A 585 12.17 21.70 14.24
C TYR A 585 12.40 23.19 14.52
N PHE A 586 11.74 24.06 13.75
CA PHE A 586 11.93 25.50 13.80
C PHE A 586 10.75 26.19 14.50
N GLY A 587 11.02 27.30 15.19
CA GLY A 587 10.01 28.07 15.90
C GLY A 587 10.09 27.96 17.43
N GLU A 588 9.64 29.01 18.11
CA GLU A 588 9.72 29.12 19.58
C GLU A 588 8.64 28.30 20.32
N VAL A 589 7.59 27.88 19.62
CA VAL A 589 6.40 27.26 20.22
C VAL A 589 6.11 25.94 19.53
N HIS A 590 5.77 24.91 20.31
CA HIS A 590 5.35 23.63 19.76
C HIS A 590 3.94 23.71 19.13
N PRO A 591 3.64 22.95 18.06
CA PRO A 591 2.31 23.00 17.41
C PRO A 591 1.14 22.73 18.36
N TYR A 592 1.30 21.78 19.29
CA TYR A 592 0.25 21.47 20.28
C TYR A 592 -0.01 22.66 21.23
N GLU A 593 1.03 23.39 21.65
CA GLU A 593 0.92 24.59 22.48
C GLU A 593 0.28 25.75 21.69
N ALA A 594 0.61 25.86 20.40
CA ALA A 594 0.02 26.88 19.54
C ALA A 594 -1.50 26.69 19.39
N LEU A 595 -1.97 25.43 19.28
CA LEU A 595 -3.41 25.14 19.28
C LEU A 595 -4.07 25.48 20.64
N GLN A 596 -3.43 25.15 21.76
CA GLN A 596 -3.95 25.50 23.09
C GLN A 596 -4.09 27.02 23.25
N LYS A 597 -3.05 27.78 22.90
CA LYS A 597 -3.08 29.25 22.89
C LYS A 597 -4.15 29.80 21.93
N TYR A 598 -4.37 29.16 20.79
CA TYR A 598 -5.45 29.53 19.86
C TYR A 598 -6.83 29.31 20.48
N ARG A 599 -7.10 28.15 21.11
CA ARG A 599 -8.37 27.86 21.80
C ARG A 599 -8.67 28.90 22.89
N GLU A 600 -7.68 29.23 23.70
CA GLU A 600 -7.80 30.23 24.78
C GLU A 600 -8.13 31.64 24.25
N SER A 601 -7.44 32.07 23.19
CA SER A 601 -7.56 33.44 22.67
C SER A 601 -8.75 33.66 21.73
N SER A 602 -9.14 32.64 20.95
CA SER A 602 -10.30 32.70 20.04
C SER A 602 -11.62 32.44 20.76
N GLY A 603 -11.59 31.77 21.92
CA GLY A 603 -12.80 31.29 22.61
C GLY A 603 -13.41 30.04 21.97
N ILE A 604 -12.78 29.47 20.95
CA ILE A 604 -13.22 28.23 20.28
C ILE A 604 -12.56 27.05 21.01
N ALA A 605 -13.12 26.64 22.15
CA ALA A 605 -12.56 25.58 22.98
C ALA A 605 -12.46 24.22 22.26
N ASP A 606 -13.37 23.96 21.31
CA ASP A 606 -13.41 22.73 20.48
C ASP A 606 -12.64 22.89 19.16
N ALA A 607 -11.70 23.85 19.05
CA ALA A 607 -10.86 23.94 17.85
C ALA A 607 -10.00 22.68 17.71
N LYS A 608 -10.02 22.06 16.54
CA LYS A 608 -9.36 20.77 16.29
C LYS A 608 -8.13 20.92 15.40
N LEU A 609 -7.20 19.98 15.52
CA LEU A 609 -6.04 19.86 14.64
C LEU A 609 -6.01 18.47 14.01
N ILE A 610 -5.94 18.42 12.69
CA ILE A 610 -5.72 17.21 11.91
C ILE A 610 -4.35 17.32 11.26
N VAL A 611 -3.52 16.32 11.46
CA VAL A 611 -2.18 16.21 10.87
C VAL A 611 -2.22 15.12 9.83
N LEU A 612 -1.92 15.47 8.57
CA LEU A 612 -1.80 14.50 7.49
C LEU A 612 -0.34 14.20 7.25
N GLY A 613 0.11 13.07 7.80
CA GLY A 613 1.46 12.57 7.62
C GLY A 613 1.67 12.02 6.22
N MET A 614 2.45 12.75 5.41
CA MET A 614 2.73 12.40 4.02
C MET A 614 3.83 11.34 3.87
N THR A 615 4.48 10.96 4.96
CA THR A 615 5.57 9.99 5.02
C THR A 615 5.31 8.91 6.09
N SER A 616 5.94 7.74 5.93
CA SER A 616 5.78 6.60 6.84
C SER A 616 6.68 6.68 8.09
N THR A 617 6.88 7.88 8.64
CA THR A 617 7.71 8.10 9.82
C THR A 617 6.96 7.72 11.11
N GLY A 618 7.71 7.53 12.19
CA GLY A 618 7.17 7.16 13.52
C GLY A 618 6.73 8.36 14.37
N PHE A 619 6.50 9.52 13.78
CA PHE A 619 6.37 10.79 14.50
C PHE A 619 5.06 11.53 14.16
N THR A 620 4.52 12.28 15.12
CA THR A 620 3.40 13.20 14.96
C THR A 620 3.60 14.48 15.72
N ILE A 621 3.10 15.58 15.18
CA ILE A 621 2.93 16.85 15.90
C ILE A 621 1.62 16.92 16.70
N ALA A 622 0.70 15.96 16.48
CA ALA A 622 -0.53 15.79 17.25
C ALA A 622 -0.21 15.19 18.63
N ASP A 623 -0.72 15.81 19.70
CA ASP A 623 -0.59 15.31 21.07
C ASP A 623 -1.49 14.08 21.29
N PRO A 624 -0.95 12.90 21.63
CA PRO A 624 -1.74 11.69 21.87
C PRO A 624 -2.74 11.82 23.02
N ASN A 625 -2.54 12.77 23.95
CA ASN A 625 -3.41 13.00 25.09
C ASN A 625 -4.52 14.04 24.84
N ASP A 626 -4.54 14.68 23.66
CA ASP A 626 -5.55 15.67 23.27
C ASP A 626 -6.54 15.07 22.26
N ALA A 627 -7.78 14.82 22.71
CA ALA A 627 -8.84 14.27 21.86
C ALA A 627 -9.26 15.20 20.70
N GLY A 628 -8.88 16.48 20.75
CA GLY A 628 -9.06 17.43 19.66
C GLY A 628 -7.89 17.46 18.67
N MET A 629 -6.92 16.56 18.77
CA MET A 629 -5.85 16.35 17.78
C MET A 629 -5.94 14.95 17.17
N LEU A 630 -5.82 14.86 15.84
CA LEU A 630 -5.87 13.60 15.11
C LEU A 630 -4.73 13.51 14.11
N ASP A 631 -4.06 12.37 14.07
CA ASP A 631 -3.13 12.02 13.00
C ASP A 631 -3.79 11.11 11.98
N ILE A 632 -3.66 11.46 10.70
CA ILE A 632 -4.17 10.67 9.57
C ILE A 632 -3.02 10.40 8.61
N CYS A 633 -2.94 9.16 8.14
CA CYS A 633 -2.02 8.79 7.09
C CYS A 633 -2.41 9.48 5.77
N GLY A 634 -1.46 10.19 5.16
CA GLY A 634 -1.62 10.78 3.84
C GLY A 634 -2.06 9.73 2.80
N PHE A 635 -2.80 10.18 1.78
CA PHE A 635 -3.32 9.36 0.70
C PHE A 635 -4.28 8.24 1.04
N ASP A 636 -4.68 8.08 2.28
CA ASP A 636 -5.75 7.15 2.59
C ASP A 636 -7.07 7.56 1.90
N ALA A 637 -7.63 6.66 1.08
CA ALA A 637 -8.89 6.93 0.37
C ALA A 637 -10.08 7.22 1.31
N ALA A 638 -9.95 6.90 2.61
CA ALA A 638 -10.95 7.18 3.64
C ALA A 638 -10.83 8.57 4.30
N ILE A 639 -9.84 9.39 3.93
CA ILE A 639 -9.58 10.71 4.54
C ILE A 639 -10.85 11.57 4.69
N PRO A 640 -11.67 11.79 3.64
CA PRO A 640 -12.86 12.64 3.79
C PRO A 640 -13.81 12.17 4.88
N GLU A 641 -13.98 10.85 5.05
CA GLU A 641 -14.87 10.25 6.05
C GLU A 641 -14.30 10.37 7.46
N LEU A 642 -12.98 10.17 7.61
CA LEU A 642 -12.28 10.32 8.88
C LEU A 642 -12.30 11.78 9.35
N VAL A 643 -12.02 12.73 8.45
CA VAL A 643 -12.08 14.16 8.73
C VAL A 643 -13.49 14.55 9.16
N ALA A 644 -14.51 14.17 8.39
CA ALA A 644 -15.89 14.53 8.73
C ALA A 644 -16.34 13.93 10.08
N SER A 645 -15.98 12.68 10.35
CA SER A 645 -16.32 12.00 11.61
C SER A 645 -15.62 12.66 12.80
N PHE A 646 -14.33 12.96 12.68
CA PHE A 646 -13.56 13.63 13.71
C PHE A 646 -14.10 15.03 14.03
N VAL A 647 -14.31 15.83 12.99
CA VAL A 647 -14.79 17.20 13.10
C VAL A 647 -16.19 17.24 13.74
N LYS A 648 -17.05 16.27 13.40
CA LYS A 648 -18.40 16.11 14.00
C LYS A 648 -18.40 15.46 15.39
N GLY A 649 -17.25 14.96 15.89
CA GLY A 649 -17.13 14.31 17.20
C GLY A 649 -17.70 12.89 17.26
N LEU A 650 -17.55 12.13 16.17
CA LEU A 650 -18.08 10.77 15.99
C LEU A 650 -17.00 9.68 16.06
N LEU A 651 -15.74 10.05 16.29
CA LEU A 651 -14.60 9.12 16.41
C LEU A 651 -14.29 8.76 17.87
#